data_AF-A0A1Q7CTK5-F1
#
_entry.id   AF-A0A1Q7CTK5-F1
#
_cell.length_a   1.000
_cell.length_b   1.000
_cell.length_c   1.000
_cell.angle_alpha   90.00
_cell.angle_beta   90.00
_cell.angle_gamma   90.00
#
_symmetry.space_group_name_H-M   'P 1'
#
loop_
_entity.id
_entity.type
_entity.pdbx_description
1 polymer ?
#
loop_
_entity_poly.entity_id
_entity_poly.type
_entity_poly.pdbx_seq_one_letter_code
_entity_poly.pdbx_strand_id
1 'polypeptide(L)'
;MLSHTLPNPLIQFLWNLFITIAIVITLYTCNFYYLVILSRQQKKSNSVELKETPMVTIHLPIYDEKYVAARLVNAVCALDYPKEKLCIQVLDDSDDETYDILKSLVADYQKKGFDILHVRRGNRKGYKAGALRHAMKFAKGDFVAIFDADFIPPSWFLKKALSYFCKPEIGFVQCRWGHVNEKYSALTKAQALSLDFHFLIEQKAKSNTHLFMNFNGTAGVWRRQCIEDSGGWHTATLVEDLDLSYRAQMKGWKCVFIPDIVVNAELPVQMNAAKRQQFRWAKGSIQCAIKLLGDVVIKRVPINTKIQAFVQLTRHIVHPLVLIQFLILPILLAAKINLYVISGLPLFTIIAYLAVGPVAYVMIIRELWEKSWKSKAVSYLYLVFYSAGMSVNNTIAVFDALFGKKNEFLRTPKFGIIKNSDDWRDKAYALPFTKTTLLEIFFGVYGIIGMFIAIFSNNPIFAPILGIQVVGFLYIAYLSISHSTFKKSKSRNMPVRTKNERMANTYYKAALAGIIGLIMLGVVMAFEEYNTAVYPLDEARGILFRIQTAADPQVIHTELKNVKELLPKTGNPVWIFPTDSTDFGKIQEDLNDMISTVDKISSVSPDSAAYHTGMYNIHMMSDVVIRNIIDATPYMYVSVSNILFGCIWIAVIIGIFAVLKKKRDRLQSFEISE
;
A
#
# COMPACT_ATOMS: atom_id res chain seq x y z
N MET A 1 -5.50 25.69 24.60
CA MET A 1 -4.59 25.72 23.44
C MET A 1 -3.36 26.49 23.86
N LEU A 2 -2.36 25.82 24.42
CA LEU A 2 -1.06 26.42 24.66
C LEU A 2 -0.32 26.41 23.32
N SER A 3 -0.02 27.59 22.78
CA SER A 3 0.86 27.76 21.64
C SER A 3 2.27 27.34 22.07
N HIS A 4 2.56 26.05 22.00
CA HIS A 4 3.94 25.60 21.83
C HIS A 4 4.37 26.13 20.46
N THR A 5 5.05 27.28 20.43
CA THR A 5 5.86 27.66 19.29
C THR A 5 6.86 26.55 19.09
N LEU A 6 6.63 25.68 18.10
CA LEU A 6 7.57 24.64 17.74
C LEU A 6 8.87 25.33 17.28
N PRO A 7 10.05 24.75 17.58
CA PRO A 7 11.34 25.42 17.48
C PRO A 7 11.63 26.03 16.09
N ASN A 8 11.02 25.52 15.01
CA ASN A 8 11.27 26.08 13.69
C ASN A 8 10.11 25.86 12.66
N PRO A 9 9.81 26.82 11.74
CA PRO A 9 8.87 26.69 10.62
C PRO A 9 8.76 25.33 9.92
N LEU A 10 9.86 24.65 9.56
CA LEU A 10 9.81 23.32 8.94
C LEU A 10 9.23 22.28 9.90
N ILE A 11 9.67 22.28 11.15
CA ILE A 11 9.17 21.34 12.17
C ILE A 11 7.69 21.62 12.44
N GLN A 12 7.27 22.89 12.46
CA GLN A 12 5.86 23.28 12.54
C GLN A 12 5.06 22.77 11.33
N PHE A 13 5.57 22.92 10.11
CA PHE A 13 4.95 22.40 8.91
C PHE A 13 4.82 20.87 8.93
N LEU A 14 5.90 20.16 9.26
CA LEU A 14 5.93 18.70 9.36
C LEU A 14 4.97 18.19 10.44
N TRP A 15 4.90 18.86 11.59
CA TRP A 15 3.92 18.56 12.63
C TRP A 15 2.48 18.75 12.16
N ASN A 16 2.17 19.89 11.55
CA ASN A 16 0.84 20.17 11.01
C ASN A 16 0.43 19.14 9.95
N LEU A 17 1.37 18.79 9.07
CA LEU A 17 1.18 17.76 8.06
C LEU A 17 0.95 16.38 8.70
N PHE A 18 1.76 16.00 9.68
CA PHE A 18 1.63 14.74 10.43
C PHE A 18 0.26 14.61 11.10
N ILE A 19 -0.20 15.66 11.79
CA ILE A 19 -1.51 15.69 12.46
C ILE A 19 -2.66 15.67 11.46
N THR A 20 -2.56 16.44 10.38
CA THR A 20 -3.58 16.45 9.31
C THR A 20 -3.73 15.05 8.70
N ILE A 21 -2.60 14.39 8.42
CA ILE A 21 -2.58 13.02 7.91
C ILE A 21 -3.21 12.05 8.92
N ALA A 22 -2.85 12.16 10.20
CA ALA A 22 -3.40 11.31 11.25
C ALA A 22 -4.93 11.46 11.37
N ILE A 23 -5.46 12.69 11.28
CA ILE A 23 -6.90 12.96 11.26
C ILE A 23 -7.55 12.28 10.05
N VAL A 24 -6.99 12.45 8.84
CA VAL A 24 -7.52 11.83 7.63
C VAL A 24 -7.56 10.31 7.77
N ILE A 25 -6.45 9.67 8.18
CA ILE A 25 -6.39 8.22 8.39
C ILE A 25 -7.42 7.78 9.44
N THR A 26 -7.59 8.56 10.51
CA THR A 26 -8.58 8.29 11.56
C THR A 26 -10.00 8.32 10.99
N LEU A 27 -10.34 9.26 10.10
CA LEU A 27 -11.65 9.29 9.43
C LEU A 27 -11.90 8.04 8.57
N TYR A 28 -10.89 7.54 7.84
CA TYR A 28 -11.01 6.27 7.11
C TYR A 28 -11.20 5.07 8.05
N THR A 29 -10.51 5.06 9.20
CA THR A 29 -10.65 4.02 10.23
C THR A 29 -12.03 4.07 10.90
N CYS A 30 -12.52 5.26 11.26
CA CYS A 30 -13.87 5.46 11.77
C CYS A 30 -14.93 5.02 10.74
N ASN A 31 -14.68 5.24 9.46
CA ASN A 31 -15.55 4.75 8.39
C ASN A 31 -15.64 3.21 8.38
N PHE A 32 -14.53 2.52 8.58
CA PHE A 32 -14.54 1.06 8.70
C PHE A 32 -15.42 0.61 9.88
N TYR A 33 -15.29 1.24 11.05
CA TYR A 33 -16.15 0.92 12.20
C TYR A 33 -17.62 1.26 12.00
N TYR A 34 -17.91 2.35 11.28
CA TYR A 34 -19.27 2.66 10.84
C TYR A 34 -19.85 1.52 9.97
N LEU A 35 -19.08 0.98 9.03
CA LEU A 35 -19.50 -0.17 8.22
C LEU A 35 -19.64 -1.45 9.06
N VAL A 36 -18.82 -1.65 10.10
CA VAL A 36 -19.02 -2.76 11.06
C VAL A 36 -20.40 -2.67 11.70
N ILE A 37 -20.78 -1.50 12.21
CA ILE A 37 -22.10 -1.29 12.83
C ILE A 37 -23.22 -1.56 11.82
N LEU A 38 -23.10 -1.05 10.60
CA LEU A 38 -24.10 -1.28 9.55
C LEU A 38 -24.19 -2.76 9.12
N SER A 39 -23.07 -3.49 9.12
CA SER A 39 -23.03 -4.92 8.75
C SER A 39 -23.81 -5.81 9.74
N ARG A 40 -23.99 -5.34 10.98
CA ARG A 40 -24.79 -6.00 12.02
C ARG A 40 -26.29 -5.82 11.83
N GLN A 41 -26.73 -4.79 11.10
CA GLN A 41 -28.14 -4.61 10.77
C GLN A 41 -28.61 -5.80 9.93
N GLN A 42 -29.48 -6.64 10.49
CA GLN A 42 -30.01 -7.78 9.75
C GLN A 42 -31.08 -7.32 8.77
N LYS A 43 -30.74 -7.32 7.49
CA LYS A 43 -31.71 -7.26 6.41
C LYS A 43 -31.76 -8.64 5.77
N LYS A 44 -32.87 -9.37 5.96
CA LYS A 44 -33.08 -10.61 5.23
C LYS A 44 -33.28 -10.26 3.76
N SER A 45 -32.33 -10.67 2.91
CA SER A 45 -32.56 -10.70 1.48
C SER A 45 -33.61 -11.76 1.20
N ASN A 46 -34.79 -11.35 0.74
CA ASN A 46 -35.84 -12.30 0.37
C ASN A 46 -35.39 -13.07 -0.87
N SER A 47 -35.19 -14.37 -0.74
CA SER A 47 -35.15 -15.29 -1.88
C SER A 47 -36.57 -15.74 -2.20
N VAL A 48 -36.85 -15.93 -3.48
CA VAL A 48 -38.10 -16.50 -3.96
C VAL A 48 -37.76 -17.73 -4.79
N GLU A 49 -38.57 -18.77 -4.66
CA GLU A 49 -38.48 -19.91 -5.56
C GLU A 49 -38.75 -19.45 -7.00
N LEU A 50 -37.84 -19.79 -7.91
CA LEU A 50 -37.96 -19.38 -9.30
C LEU A 50 -39.14 -20.13 -9.92
N LYS A 51 -40.20 -19.41 -10.28
CA LYS A 51 -41.37 -19.99 -10.97
C LYS A 51 -40.99 -20.65 -12.30
N GLU A 52 -40.01 -20.07 -12.98
CA GLU A 52 -39.43 -20.59 -14.21
C GLU A 52 -37.91 -20.52 -14.11
N THR A 53 -37.23 -21.50 -14.70
CA THR A 53 -35.76 -21.52 -14.79
C THR A 53 -35.30 -20.57 -15.91
N PRO A 54 -34.71 -19.40 -15.59
CA PRO A 54 -34.33 -18.42 -16.61
C PRO A 54 -33.15 -18.91 -17.44
N MET A 55 -32.95 -18.34 -18.63
CA MET A 55 -31.74 -18.62 -19.40
C MET A 55 -30.56 -17.83 -18.84
N VAL A 56 -29.41 -18.49 -18.65
CA VAL A 56 -28.19 -17.90 -18.08
C VAL A 56 -27.04 -18.03 -19.07
N THR A 57 -26.37 -16.91 -19.33
CA THR A 57 -25.05 -16.92 -19.98
C THR A 57 -23.95 -16.93 -18.92
N ILE A 58 -22.95 -17.79 -19.05
CA ILE A 58 -21.82 -17.87 -18.14
C ILE A 58 -20.56 -17.44 -18.89
N HIS A 59 -19.95 -16.33 -18.46
CA HIS A 59 -18.69 -15.84 -19.00
C HIS A 59 -17.51 -16.36 -18.18
N LEU A 60 -16.55 -16.99 -18.85
CA LEU A 60 -15.32 -17.52 -18.28
C LEU A 60 -14.12 -16.80 -18.90
N PRO A 61 -13.74 -15.59 -18.43
CA PRO A 61 -12.56 -14.88 -18.92
C PRO A 61 -11.27 -15.59 -18.50
N ILE A 62 -10.46 -16.00 -19.48
CA ILE A 62 -9.23 -16.76 -19.27
C ILE A 62 -8.07 -16.16 -20.09
N TYR A 63 -6.90 -16.06 -19.45
CA TYR A 63 -5.66 -15.60 -20.08
C TYR A 63 -4.43 -16.26 -19.46
N ASP A 64 -3.85 -17.22 -20.16
CA ASP A 64 -2.65 -17.99 -19.77
C ASP A 64 -2.80 -18.71 -18.41
N GLU A 65 -3.87 -19.47 -18.21
CA GLU A 65 -4.24 -20.08 -16.93
C GLU A 65 -4.24 -21.62 -16.97
N LYS A 66 -3.24 -22.24 -17.62
CA LYS A 66 -3.20 -23.69 -17.88
C LYS A 66 -3.41 -24.60 -16.65
N TYR A 67 -3.03 -24.15 -15.46
CA TYR A 67 -3.16 -24.94 -14.23
C TYR A 67 -4.57 -24.94 -13.63
N VAL A 68 -5.43 -24.00 -14.02
CA VAL A 68 -6.76 -23.81 -13.39
C VAL A 68 -7.91 -23.75 -14.40
N ALA A 69 -7.63 -23.43 -15.68
CA ALA A 69 -8.63 -23.27 -16.74
C ALA A 69 -9.55 -24.50 -16.89
N ALA A 70 -8.98 -25.70 -16.99
CA ALA A 70 -9.76 -26.94 -17.13
C ALA A 70 -10.64 -27.20 -15.91
N ARG A 71 -10.14 -26.91 -14.70
CA ARG A 71 -10.89 -27.05 -13.45
C ARG A 71 -12.14 -26.17 -13.43
N LEU A 72 -12.02 -24.92 -13.88
CA LEU A 72 -13.16 -24.00 -13.98
C LEU A 72 -14.21 -24.50 -14.96
N VAL A 73 -13.81 -24.82 -16.21
CA VAL A 73 -14.76 -25.27 -17.24
C VAL A 73 -15.49 -26.53 -16.80
N ASN A 74 -14.77 -27.49 -16.20
CA ASN A 74 -15.37 -28.71 -15.64
C ASN A 74 -16.37 -28.40 -14.52
N ALA A 75 -16.04 -27.49 -13.60
CA ALA A 75 -16.93 -27.09 -12.51
C ALA A 75 -18.21 -26.42 -13.02
N VAL A 76 -18.10 -25.57 -14.05
CA VAL A 76 -19.23 -24.89 -14.68
C VAL A 76 -20.12 -25.87 -15.45
N CYS A 77 -19.54 -26.83 -16.16
CA CYS A 77 -20.32 -27.86 -16.85
C CYS A 77 -20.94 -28.89 -15.89
N ALA A 78 -20.51 -28.93 -14.63
CA ALA A 78 -21.08 -29.75 -13.56
C ALA A 78 -22.13 -29.02 -12.70
N LEU A 79 -22.52 -27.80 -13.09
CA LEU A 79 -23.61 -27.09 -12.43
C LEU A 79 -24.91 -27.88 -12.56
N ASP A 80 -25.64 -27.96 -11.45
CA ASP A 80 -27.00 -28.52 -11.41
C ASP A 80 -27.97 -27.47 -11.96
N TYR A 81 -28.02 -27.37 -13.28
CA TYR A 81 -28.89 -26.48 -14.05
C TYR A 81 -29.23 -27.10 -15.41
N PRO A 82 -30.45 -26.91 -15.95
CA PRO A 82 -30.82 -27.48 -17.25
C PRO A 82 -29.91 -26.98 -18.38
N LYS A 83 -29.38 -27.91 -19.19
CA LYS A 83 -28.38 -27.61 -20.23
C LYS A 83 -28.92 -26.63 -21.27
N GLU A 84 -30.17 -26.79 -21.64
CA GLU A 84 -30.91 -25.96 -22.60
C GLU A 84 -31.16 -24.52 -22.09
N LYS A 85 -30.98 -24.29 -20.78
CA LYS A 85 -31.06 -22.97 -20.16
C LYS A 85 -29.67 -22.37 -19.87
N LEU A 86 -28.58 -23.05 -20.24
CA LEU A 86 -27.22 -22.56 -20.09
C LEU A 86 -26.60 -22.20 -21.45
N CYS A 87 -25.94 -21.06 -21.51
CA CYS A 87 -25.03 -20.68 -22.58
C CYS A 87 -23.65 -20.39 -21.96
N ILE A 88 -22.66 -21.24 -22.20
CA ILE A 88 -21.32 -21.11 -21.61
C ILE A 88 -20.39 -20.48 -22.64
N GLN A 89 -19.66 -19.43 -22.25
CA GLN A 89 -18.72 -18.73 -23.11
C GLN A 89 -17.34 -18.70 -22.46
N VAL A 90 -16.40 -19.44 -23.04
CA VAL A 90 -14.99 -19.43 -22.68
C VAL A 90 -14.32 -18.28 -23.44
N LEU A 91 -14.01 -17.20 -22.73
CA LEU A 91 -13.44 -15.99 -23.33
C LEU A 91 -11.91 -16.07 -23.24
N ASP A 92 -11.29 -16.55 -24.31
CA ASP A 92 -9.88 -16.95 -24.32
C ASP A 92 -9.01 -15.92 -25.06
N ASP A 93 -8.23 -15.17 -24.28
CA ASP A 93 -7.21 -14.25 -24.77
C ASP A 93 -5.80 -14.88 -24.74
N SER A 94 -5.67 -16.18 -24.42
CA SER A 94 -4.37 -16.84 -24.21
C SER A 94 -3.65 -17.14 -25.52
N ASP A 95 -2.32 -17.08 -25.47
CA ASP A 95 -1.43 -17.46 -26.58
C ASP A 95 -0.44 -18.56 -26.19
N ASP A 96 -0.61 -19.16 -25.00
CA ASP A 96 0.18 -20.29 -24.51
C ASP A 96 -0.60 -21.63 -24.59
N GLU A 97 -0.06 -22.68 -23.95
CA GLU A 97 -0.66 -24.03 -23.86
C GLU A 97 -2.13 -24.02 -23.38
N THR A 98 -2.59 -22.95 -22.73
CA THR A 98 -4.00 -22.80 -22.30
C THR A 98 -4.96 -22.86 -23.48
N TYR A 99 -4.56 -22.34 -24.66
CA TYR A 99 -5.40 -22.36 -25.86
C TYR A 99 -5.78 -23.78 -26.27
N ASP A 100 -4.82 -24.69 -26.37
CA ASP A 100 -5.05 -26.06 -26.80
C ASP A 100 -5.87 -26.85 -25.78
N ILE A 101 -5.64 -26.58 -24.49
CA ILE A 101 -6.42 -27.15 -23.38
C ILE A 101 -7.89 -26.72 -23.50
N LEU A 102 -8.15 -25.43 -23.73
CA LEU A 102 -9.51 -24.91 -23.81
C LEU A 102 -10.22 -25.35 -25.08
N LYS A 103 -9.52 -25.34 -26.22
CA LYS A 103 -10.05 -25.78 -27.51
C LYS A 103 -10.52 -27.23 -27.46
N SER A 104 -9.69 -28.13 -26.95
CA SER A 104 -10.05 -29.55 -26.80
C SER A 104 -11.22 -29.73 -25.83
N LEU A 105 -11.17 -29.08 -24.67
CA LEU A 105 -12.20 -29.21 -23.65
C LEU A 105 -13.57 -28.68 -24.10
N VAL A 106 -13.60 -27.54 -24.79
CA VAL A 106 -14.84 -26.99 -25.37
C VAL A 106 -15.42 -27.96 -26.39
N ALA A 107 -14.61 -28.49 -27.31
CA ALA A 107 -15.07 -29.45 -28.32
C ALA A 107 -15.67 -30.72 -27.68
N ASP A 108 -15.07 -31.22 -26.59
CA ASP A 108 -15.57 -32.39 -25.88
C ASP A 108 -16.89 -32.14 -25.16
N TYR A 109 -17.09 -30.95 -24.59
CA TYR A 109 -18.37 -30.58 -23.98
C TYR A 109 -19.46 -30.27 -25.01
N GLN A 110 -19.11 -29.73 -26.18
CA GLN A 110 -20.05 -29.59 -27.31
C GLN A 110 -20.59 -30.96 -27.74
N LYS A 111 -19.73 -31.98 -27.86
CA LYS A 111 -20.15 -33.37 -28.16
C LYS A 111 -21.09 -33.96 -27.09
N LYS A 112 -20.99 -33.50 -25.84
CA LYS A 112 -21.87 -33.89 -24.72
C LYS A 112 -23.18 -33.08 -24.67
N GLY A 113 -23.46 -32.27 -25.69
CA GLY A 113 -24.68 -31.49 -25.86
C GLY A 113 -24.74 -30.20 -25.04
N PHE A 114 -23.61 -29.64 -24.61
CA PHE A 114 -23.58 -28.33 -23.96
C PHE A 114 -23.53 -27.21 -25.01
N ASP A 115 -24.32 -26.14 -24.81
CA ASP A 115 -24.14 -24.88 -25.54
C ASP A 115 -22.93 -24.13 -24.95
N ILE A 116 -21.73 -24.56 -25.36
CA ILE A 116 -20.46 -23.98 -24.95
C ILE A 116 -19.70 -23.44 -26.15
N LEU A 117 -19.21 -22.19 -26.05
CA LEU A 117 -18.52 -21.47 -27.12
C LEU A 117 -17.11 -21.09 -26.69
N HIS A 118 -16.14 -21.36 -27.56
CA HIS A 118 -14.77 -20.86 -27.43
C HIS A 118 -14.68 -19.51 -28.16
N VAL A 119 -14.73 -18.42 -27.40
CA VAL A 119 -14.77 -17.06 -27.93
C VAL A 119 -13.37 -16.46 -27.92
N ARG A 120 -12.82 -16.18 -29.10
CA ARG A 120 -11.55 -15.46 -29.29
C ARG A 120 -11.78 -14.18 -30.09
N ARG A 121 -11.03 -13.12 -29.76
CA ARG A 121 -11.20 -11.77 -30.32
C ARG A 121 -9.95 -11.21 -31.03
N GLY A 122 -8.92 -12.03 -31.23
CA GLY A 122 -7.70 -11.74 -32.00
C GLY A 122 -6.73 -10.70 -31.39
N ASN A 123 -7.18 -9.85 -30.47
CA ASN A 123 -6.31 -8.93 -29.73
C ASN A 123 -6.77 -8.78 -28.28
N ARG A 124 -5.84 -8.41 -27.40
CA ARG A 124 -6.10 -8.25 -25.96
C ARG A 124 -6.42 -6.81 -25.54
N LYS A 125 -6.93 -5.97 -26.46
CA LYS A 125 -7.21 -4.55 -26.16
C LYS A 125 -8.29 -4.43 -25.09
N GLY A 126 -7.99 -3.71 -24.01
CA GLY A 126 -8.91 -3.55 -22.89
C GLY A 126 -9.05 -4.80 -22.00
N TYR A 127 -8.20 -5.81 -22.16
CA TYR A 127 -8.08 -6.97 -21.26
C TYR A 127 -9.44 -7.60 -20.92
N LYS A 128 -9.68 -7.96 -19.65
CA LYS A 128 -10.91 -8.62 -19.19
C LYS A 128 -12.17 -7.85 -19.58
N ALA A 129 -12.23 -6.54 -19.36
CA ALA A 129 -13.35 -5.69 -19.81
C ALA A 129 -13.65 -5.81 -21.30
N GLY A 130 -12.61 -5.79 -22.13
CA GLY A 130 -12.77 -5.92 -23.58
C GLY A 130 -13.26 -7.31 -23.98
N ALA A 131 -12.80 -8.36 -23.30
CA ALA A 131 -13.26 -9.74 -23.53
C ALA A 131 -14.74 -9.89 -23.16
N LEU A 132 -15.13 -9.40 -21.97
CA LEU A 132 -16.51 -9.39 -21.51
C LEU A 132 -17.41 -8.57 -22.45
N ARG A 133 -16.96 -7.39 -22.90
CA ARG A 133 -17.70 -6.57 -23.87
C ARG A 133 -17.91 -7.31 -25.21
N HIS A 134 -16.89 -8.00 -25.70
CA HIS A 134 -16.98 -8.76 -26.94
C HIS A 134 -17.96 -9.94 -26.80
N ALA A 135 -17.90 -10.64 -25.67
CA ALA A 135 -18.75 -11.77 -25.31
C ALA A 135 -20.25 -11.43 -25.28
N MET A 136 -20.61 -10.24 -24.80
CA MET A 136 -22.00 -9.79 -24.73
C MET A 136 -22.75 -9.88 -26.07
N LYS A 137 -22.05 -9.82 -27.21
CA LYS A 137 -22.65 -9.95 -28.55
C LYS A 137 -23.25 -11.33 -28.82
N PHE A 138 -22.76 -12.35 -28.11
CA PHE A 138 -23.17 -13.74 -28.25
C PHE A 138 -24.01 -14.22 -27.06
N ALA A 139 -24.21 -13.37 -26.05
CA ALA A 139 -24.94 -13.72 -24.84
C ALA A 139 -26.43 -13.92 -25.15
N LYS A 140 -26.98 -15.07 -24.72
CA LYS A 140 -28.39 -15.45 -24.97
C LYS A 140 -29.28 -15.30 -23.75
N GLY A 141 -28.68 -15.30 -22.55
CA GLY A 141 -29.39 -15.34 -21.28
C GLY A 141 -29.90 -13.99 -20.80
N ASP A 142 -30.96 -14.02 -20.00
CA ASP A 142 -31.46 -12.85 -19.26
C ASP A 142 -30.52 -12.45 -18.12
N PHE A 143 -29.72 -13.42 -17.67
CA PHE A 143 -28.71 -13.26 -16.63
C PHE A 143 -27.32 -13.66 -17.15
N VAL A 144 -26.30 -12.97 -16.64
CA VAL A 144 -24.89 -13.20 -16.97
C VAL A 144 -24.13 -13.52 -15.68
N ALA A 145 -23.71 -14.78 -15.53
CA ALA A 145 -22.80 -15.20 -14.46
C ALA A 145 -21.35 -15.05 -14.92
N ILE A 146 -20.45 -14.64 -14.01
CA ILE A 146 -19.03 -14.43 -14.33
C ILE A 146 -18.17 -15.19 -13.33
N PHE A 147 -17.23 -15.99 -13.84
CA PHE A 147 -16.24 -16.71 -13.03
C PHE A 147 -14.85 -16.56 -13.62
N ASP A 148 -13.93 -16.04 -12.81
CA ASP A 148 -12.49 -16.01 -13.13
C ASP A 148 -11.88 -17.42 -13.11
N ALA A 149 -10.79 -17.61 -13.86
CA ALA A 149 -10.13 -18.89 -14.11
C ALA A 149 -9.81 -19.73 -12.86
N ASP A 150 -9.59 -19.09 -11.72
CA ASP A 150 -9.23 -19.75 -10.46
C ASP A 150 -10.42 -20.14 -9.58
N PHE A 151 -11.65 -19.76 -9.95
CA PHE A 151 -12.86 -20.01 -9.16
C PHE A 151 -13.44 -21.41 -9.41
N ILE A 152 -14.08 -21.94 -8.37
CA ILE A 152 -14.72 -23.26 -8.36
C ILE A 152 -16.17 -23.06 -7.85
N PRO A 153 -17.14 -22.78 -8.73
CA PRO A 153 -18.54 -22.66 -8.34
C PRO A 153 -19.08 -23.99 -7.82
N PRO A 154 -19.80 -24.01 -6.69
CA PRO A 154 -20.52 -25.21 -6.27
C PRO A 154 -21.63 -25.54 -7.27
N SER A 155 -21.96 -26.81 -7.44
CA SER A 155 -22.95 -27.26 -8.45
C SER A 155 -24.31 -26.56 -8.33
N TRP A 156 -24.74 -26.27 -7.11
CA TRP A 156 -26.01 -25.60 -6.80
C TRP A 156 -25.96 -24.06 -6.89
N PHE A 157 -24.83 -23.45 -7.27
CA PHE A 157 -24.60 -22.00 -7.22
C PHE A 157 -25.70 -21.20 -7.92
N LEU A 158 -26.00 -21.53 -9.19
CA LEU A 158 -26.92 -20.73 -10.01
C LEU A 158 -28.33 -20.74 -9.43
N LYS A 159 -28.86 -21.90 -9.05
CA LYS A 159 -30.19 -22.03 -8.45
C LYS A 159 -30.33 -21.12 -7.22
N LYS A 160 -29.34 -21.12 -6.32
CA LYS A 160 -29.38 -20.26 -5.12
C LYS A 160 -29.18 -18.79 -5.44
N ALA A 161 -28.18 -18.43 -6.26
CA ALA A 161 -27.89 -17.04 -6.58
C ALA A 161 -29.06 -16.36 -7.33
N LEU A 162 -29.67 -17.07 -8.27
CA LEU A 162 -30.79 -16.55 -9.07
C LEU A 162 -32.06 -16.32 -8.24
N SER A 163 -32.28 -17.09 -7.17
CA SER A 163 -33.44 -16.92 -6.28
C SER A 163 -33.55 -15.52 -5.64
N TYR A 164 -32.45 -14.74 -5.64
CA TYR A 164 -32.40 -13.38 -5.10
C TYR A 164 -32.77 -12.29 -6.11
N PHE A 165 -33.05 -12.63 -7.39
CA PHE A 165 -33.60 -11.68 -8.37
C PHE A 165 -35.12 -11.53 -8.26
N CYS A 166 -35.63 -11.48 -7.03
CA CYS A 166 -37.06 -11.40 -6.72
C CYS A 166 -37.70 -10.07 -7.13
N LYS A 167 -36.90 -9.03 -7.37
CA LYS A 167 -37.36 -7.71 -7.79
C LYS A 167 -36.69 -7.28 -9.10
N PRO A 168 -37.42 -6.59 -9.99
CA PRO A 168 -36.90 -6.20 -11.30
C PRO A 168 -35.72 -5.23 -11.18
N GLU A 169 -35.68 -4.37 -10.17
CA GLU A 169 -34.59 -3.41 -9.98
C GLU A 169 -33.28 -4.02 -9.48
N ILE A 170 -33.24 -5.31 -9.12
CA ILE A 170 -31.99 -5.99 -8.74
C ILE A 170 -31.16 -6.19 -10.01
N GLY A 171 -30.08 -5.43 -10.09
CA GLY A 171 -29.15 -5.41 -11.21
C GLY A 171 -28.10 -6.51 -11.13
N PHE A 172 -27.61 -6.82 -9.93
CA PHE A 172 -26.72 -7.96 -9.72
C PHE A 172 -26.77 -8.54 -8.29
N VAL A 173 -26.38 -9.81 -8.20
CA VAL A 173 -26.19 -10.56 -6.96
C VAL A 173 -24.72 -10.98 -6.87
N GLN A 174 -24.03 -10.53 -5.82
CA GLN A 174 -22.64 -10.89 -5.50
C GLN A 174 -22.64 -11.97 -4.41
N CYS A 175 -21.83 -13.01 -4.59
CA CYS A 175 -21.62 -14.04 -3.58
C CYS A 175 -20.23 -13.93 -2.96
N ARG A 176 -20.02 -14.59 -1.82
CA ARG A 176 -18.77 -14.50 -1.06
C ARG A 176 -17.65 -15.33 -1.71
N TRP A 177 -16.44 -14.78 -1.69
CA TRP A 177 -15.26 -15.55 -2.06
C TRP A 177 -14.83 -16.46 -0.91
N GLY A 178 -14.65 -17.74 -1.22
CA GLY A 178 -13.93 -18.68 -0.37
C GLY A 178 -12.51 -18.88 -0.88
N HIS A 179 -11.68 -19.56 -0.10
CA HIS A 179 -10.24 -19.67 -0.38
C HIS A 179 -9.77 -21.11 -0.22
N VAL A 180 -9.43 -21.78 -1.32
CA VAL A 180 -8.99 -23.19 -1.28
C VAL A 180 -7.66 -23.36 -0.54
N ASN A 181 -6.79 -22.37 -0.61
CA ASN A 181 -5.43 -22.39 -0.09
C ASN A 181 -5.19 -21.38 1.04
N GLU A 182 -6.23 -20.99 1.80
CA GLU A 182 -6.12 -20.07 2.93
C GLU A 182 -4.98 -20.48 3.88
N LYS A 183 -4.92 -21.77 4.21
CA LYS A 183 -3.99 -22.32 5.22
C LYS A 183 -2.57 -22.57 4.69
N TYR A 184 -2.27 -22.24 3.44
CA TYR A 184 -1.00 -22.57 2.78
C TYR A 184 0.22 -21.85 3.39
N SER A 185 0.07 -20.57 3.74
CA SER A 185 1.16 -19.73 4.27
C SER A 185 0.64 -18.57 5.11
N ALA A 186 1.52 -17.87 5.82
CA ALA A 186 1.16 -16.61 6.48
C ALA A 186 0.62 -15.56 5.48
N LEU A 187 1.17 -15.52 4.26
CA LEU A 187 0.73 -14.65 3.18
C LEU A 187 -0.71 -14.96 2.73
N THR A 188 -1.07 -16.22 2.56
CA THR A 188 -2.43 -16.61 2.15
C THR A 188 -3.44 -16.39 3.28
N LYS A 189 -3.05 -16.61 4.55
CA LYS A 189 -3.90 -16.30 5.71
C LYS A 189 -4.20 -14.81 5.83
N ALA A 190 -3.19 -13.96 5.64
CA ALA A 190 -3.36 -12.51 5.62
C ALA A 190 -4.31 -12.05 4.51
N GLN A 191 -4.10 -12.52 3.27
CA GLN A 191 -4.97 -12.20 2.13
C GLN A 191 -6.40 -12.67 2.35
N ALA A 192 -6.60 -13.90 2.85
CA ALA A 192 -7.92 -14.46 3.15
C ALA A 192 -8.67 -13.59 4.17
N LEU A 193 -8.04 -13.24 5.29
CA LEU A 193 -8.68 -12.41 6.32
C LEU A 193 -9.01 -11.00 5.80
N SER A 194 -8.12 -10.40 4.98
CA SER A 194 -8.39 -9.10 4.37
C SER A 194 -9.61 -9.13 3.46
N LEU A 195 -9.72 -10.16 2.60
CA LEU A 195 -10.87 -10.33 1.71
C LEU A 195 -12.15 -10.67 2.49
N ASP A 196 -12.05 -11.50 3.52
CA ASP A 196 -13.17 -11.82 4.41
C ASP A 196 -13.71 -10.55 5.09
N PHE A 197 -12.87 -9.62 5.56
CA PHE A 197 -13.34 -8.33 6.07
C PHE A 197 -14.06 -7.50 5.01
N HIS A 198 -13.53 -7.42 3.78
CA HIS A 198 -14.21 -6.72 2.70
C HIS A 198 -15.61 -7.31 2.42
N PHE A 199 -15.75 -8.63 2.38
CA PHE A 199 -17.03 -9.28 2.09
C PHE A 199 -18.00 -9.26 3.29
N LEU A 200 -17.55 -9.72 4.47
CA LEU A 200 -18.43 -9.91 5.62
C LEU A 200 -18.79 -8.61 6.33
N ILE A 201 -18.01 -7.53 6.12
CA ILE A 201 -18.27 -6.22 6.70
C ILE A 201 -18.71 -5.24 5.62
N GLU A 202 -17.82 -4.87 4.68
CA GLU A 202 -18.10 -3.75 3.78
C GLU A 202 -19.23 -4.05 2.77
N GLN A 203 -19.14 -5.18 2.07
CA GLN A 203 -20.16 -5.60 1.09
C GLN A 203 -21.50 -5.84 1.79
N LYS A 204 -21.48 -6.51 2.94
CA LYS A 204 -22.68 -6.76 3.75
C LYS A 204 -23.34 -5.47 4.22
N ALA A 205 -22.58 -4.54 4.78
CA ALA A 205 -23.08 -3.23 5.21
C ALA A 205 -23.74 -2.45 4.06
N LYS A 206 -23.10 -2.45 2.89
CA LYS A 206 -23.60 -1.75 1.70
C LYS A 206 -24.87 -2.39 1.15
N SER A 207 -24.90 -3.72 1.03
CA SER A 207 -26.09 -4.46 0.61
C SER A 207 -27.28 -4.30 1.58
N ASN A 208 -27.00 -4.19 2.89
CA ASN A 208 -28.04 -4.03 3.89
C ASN A 208 -28.66 -2.62 3.89
N THR A 209 -27.98 -1.64 3.29
CA THR A 209 -28.37 -0.23 3.27
C THR A 209 -28.58 0.27 1.85
N HIS A 210 -28.66 1.59 1.66
CA HIS A 210 -28.74 2.25 0.34
C HIS A 210 -27.37 2.74 -0.18
N LEU A 211 -26.29 2.32 0.48
CA LEU A 211 -24.94 2.66 0.08
C LEU A 211 -24.54 1.90 -1.18
N PHE A 212 -23.68 2.50 -1.99
CA PHE A 212 -23.21 1.86 -3.21
C PHE A 212 -22.27 0.70 -2.92
N MET A 213 -22.54 -0.41 -3.57
CA MET A 213 -21.82 -1.67 -3.49
C MET A 213 -21.05 -1.93 -4.79
N ASN A 214 -19.94 -2.65 -4.75
CA ASN A 214 -19.24 -3.05 -5.97
C ASN A 214 -19.41 -4.55 -6.22
N PHE A 215 -19.64 -4.91 -7.47
CA PHE A 215 -19.33 -6.24 -7.98
C PHE A 215 -17.81 -6.44 -7.89
N ASN A 216 -17.38 -7.64 -7.51
CA ASN A 216 -15.97 -7.98 -7.34
C ASN A 216 -15.37 -8.66 -8.59
N GLY A 217 -16.06 -8.60 -9.72
CA GLY A 217 -15.55 -9.07 -11.01
C GLY A 217 -15.77 -10.55 -11.29
N THR A 218 -16.25 -11.33 -10.31
CA THR A 218 -16.45 -12.78 -10.39
C THR A 218 -17.34 -13.26 -9.23
N ALA A 219 -17.77 -14.52 -9.26
CA ALA A 219 -18.61 -15.16 -8.25
C ALA A 219 -19.92 -14.40 -7.99
N GLY A 220 -20.55 -13.95 -9.07
CA GLY A 220 -21.87 -13.34 -9.00
C GLY A 220 -22.55 -13.32 -10.36
N VAL A 221 -23.80 -12.88 -10.33
CA VAL A 221 -24.70 -12.90 -11.48
C VAL A 221 -25.22 -11.50 -11.69
N TRP A 222 -25.23 -11.06 -12.94
CA TRP A 222 -25.83 -9.80 -13.37
C TRP A 222 -27.12 -10.06 -14.13
N ARG A 223 -28.08 -9.16 -14.02
CA ARG A 223 -29.15 -9.03 -15.01
C ARG A 223 -28.55 -8.43 -16.29
N ARG A 224 -28.75 -9.07 -17.44
CA ARG A 224 -28.21 -8.60 -18.73
C ARG A 224 -28.64 -7.16 -19.03
N GLN A 225 -29.92 -6.85 -18.83
CA GLN A 225 -30.47 -5.52 -19.02
C GLN A 225 -29.75 -4.44 -18.18
N CYS A 226 -29.30 -4.78 -16.97
CA CYS A 226 -28.56 -3.85 -16.12
C CYS A 226 -27.19 -3.52 -16.72
N ILE A 227 -26.48 -4.51 -17.26
CA ILE A 227 -25.19 -4.30 -17.96
C ILE A 227 -25.41 -3.38 -19.16
N GLU A 228 -26.41 -3.68 -19.99
CA GLU A 228 -26.71 -2.95 -21.22
C GLU A 228 -27.14 -1.51 -20.94
N ASP A 229 -28.13 -1.32 -20.06
CA ASP A 229 -28.60 0.00 -19.65
C ASP A 229 -27.44 0.81 -19.06
N SER A 230 -26.57 0.22 -18.25
CA SER A 230 -25.46 0.95 -17.64
C SER A 230 -24.37 1.39 -18.63
N GLY A 231 -24.43 0.98 -19.91
CA GLY A 231 -23.43 1.30 -20.95
C GLY A 231 -22.36 0.22 -21.14
N GLY A 232 -22.57 -0.98 -20.58
CA GLY A 232 -21.68 -2.14 -20.73
C GLY A 232 -20.34 -2.03 -20.01
N TRP A 233 -19.44 -2.97 -20.32
CA TRP A 233 -18.10 -3.07 -19.74
C TRP A 233 -17.18 -2.00 -20.30
N HIS A 234 -16.65 -1.09 -19.49
CA HIS A 234 -15.69 -0.06 -19.92
C HIS A 234 -14.24 -0.52 -19.75
N THR A 235 -13.36 -0.10 -20.67
CA THR A 235 -11.92 -0.45 -20.66
C THR A 235 -11.02 0.66 -20.13
N ALA A 236 -11.61 1.76 -19.64
CA ALA A 236 -10.89 2.96 -19.23
C ALA A 236 -10.18 2.80 -17.87
N THR A 237 -10.59 1.83 -17.05
CA THR A 237 -10.04 1.56 -15.72
C THR A 237 -9.58 0.10 -15.64
N LEU A 238 -8.66 -0.20 -14.72
CA LEU A 238 -8.21 -1.58 -14.44
C LEU A 238 -9.19 -2.39 -13.59
N VAL A 239 -10.27 -1.78 -13.13
CA VAL A 239 -11.34 -2.37 -12.30
C VAL A 239 -12.68 -2.07 -12.94
N GLU A 240 -12.96 -2.78 -14.05
CA GLU A 240 -14.16 -2.59 -14.86
C GLU A 240 -15.45 -2.92 -14.12
N ASP A 241 -15.36 -3.81 -13.15
CA ASP A 241 -16.41 -4.29 -12.26
C ASP A 241 -16.90 -3.19 -11.33
N LEU A 242 -15.97 -2.50 -10.67
CA LEU A 242 -16.25 -1.33 -9.82
C LEU A 242 -16.86 -0.19 -10.65
N ASP A 243 -16.31 0.05 -11.84
CA ASP A 243 -16.83 1.09 -12.75
C ASP A 243 -18.28 0.83 -13.17
N LEU A 244 -18.60 -0.40 -13.59
CA LEU A 244 -19.95 -0.79 -13.99
C LEU A 244 -20.93 -0.73 -12.81
N SER A 245 -20.50 -1.18 -11.63
CA SER A 245 -21.34 -1.19 -10.43
C SER A 245 -21.80 0.20 -10.01
N TYR A 246 -20.91 1.18 -10.08
CA TYR A 246 -21.25 2.57 -9.75
C TYR A 246 -22.18 3.19 -10.79
N ARG A 247 -21.91 2.97 -12.08
CA ARG A 247 -22.79 3.44 -13.16
C ARG A 247 -24.21 2.85 -13.04
N ALA A 248 -24.31 1.56 -12.75
CA ALA A 248 -25.59 0.89 -12.56
C ALA A 248 -26.39 1.49 -11.39
N GLN A 249 -25.75 1.68 -10.23
CA GLN A 249 -26.44 2.22 -9.06
C GLN A 249 -26.80 3.69 -9.20
N MET A 250 -26.01 4.49 -9.93
CA MET A 250 -26.39 5.86 -10.31
C MET A 250 -27.61 5.92 -11.24
N LYS A 251 -27.96 4.81 -11.91
CA LYS A 251 -29.20 4.63 -12.66
C LYS A 251 -30.36 4.04 -11.85
N GLY A 252 -30.15 3.76 -10.56
CA GLY A 252 -31.18 3.23 -9.66
C GLY A 252 -31.24 1.70 -9.58
N TRP A 253 -30.34 0.98 -10.26
CA TRP A 253 -30.20 -0.45 -10.06
C TRP A 253 -29.74 -0.77 -8.63
N LYS A 254 -30.30 -1.82 -8.05
CA LYS A 254 -29.95 -2.31 -6.72
C LYS A 254 -29.02 -3.52 -6.80
N CYS A 255 -28.18 -3.66 -5.79
CA CYS A 255 -27.21 -4.73 -5.70
C CYS A 255 -27.44 -5.51 -4.42
N VAL A 256 -27.25 -6.83 -4.46
CA VAL A 256 -27.44 -7.70 -3.30
C VAL A 256 -26.20 -8.54 -3.08
N PHE A 257 -25.71 -8.57 -1.85
CA PHE A 257 -24.61 -9.45 -1.42
C PHE A 257 -25.16 -10.59 -0.56
N ILE A 258 -24.80 -11.83 -0.89
CA ILE A 258 -25.21 -13.05 -0.18
C ILE A 258 -23.98 -13.73 0.44
N PRO A 259 -23.75 -13.59 1.76
CA PRO A 259 -22.55 -14.11 2.43
C PRO A 259 -22.50 -15.65 2.51
N ASP A 260 -23.67 -16.30 2.52
CA ASP A 260 -23.81 -17.75 2.73
C ASP A 260 -23.54 -18.57 1.46
N ILE A 261 -23.58 -17.93 0.29
CA ILE A 261 -23.16 -18.56 -0.97
C ILE A 261 -21.67 -18.30 -1.13
N VAL A 262 -20.87 -19.36 -1.01
CA VAL A 262 -19.41 -19.28 -1.05
C VAL A 262 -18.90 -19.91 -2.34
N VAL A 263 -18.08 -19.18 -3.09
CA VAL A 263 -17.39 -19.67 -4.29
C VAL A 263 -15.89 -19.66 -4.01
N ASN A 264 -15.28 -20.84 -4.01
CA ASN A 264 -13.87 -20.97 -3.64
C ASN A 264 -12.94 -20.53 -4.78
N ALA A 265 -11.85 -19.84 -4.44
CA ALA A 265 -10.82 -19.38 -5.36
C ALA A 265 -9.41 -19.60 -4.81
N GLU A 266 -8.40 -19.51 -5.69
CA GLU A 266 -6.99 -19.66 -5.34
C GLU A 266 -6.33 -18.30 -5.03
N LEU A 267 -5.80 -18.15 -3.82
CA LEU A 267 -5.04 -16.97 -3.42
C LEU A 267 -3.62 -17.01 -4.00
N PRO A 268 -3.04 -15.84 -4.35
CA PRO A 268 -1.64 -15.76 -4.73
C PRO A 268 -0.71 -16.30 -3.63
N VAL A 269 0.05 -17.33 -3.95
CA VAL A 269 1.07 -17.94 -3.06
C VAL A 269 2.43 -17.25 -3.16
N GLN A 270 2.66 -16.50 -4.24
CA GLN A 270 3.89 -15.74 -4.47
C GLN A 270 3.71 -14.26 -4.10
N MET A 271 4.66 -13.67 -3.37
CA MET A 271 4.59 -12.27 -2.93
C MET A 271 4.52 -11.28 -4.10
N ASN A 272 5.31 -11.47 -5.16
CA ASN A 272 5.24 -10.61 -6.35
C ASN A 272 3.89 -10.71 -7.09
N ALA A 273 3.21 -11.87 -7.01
CA ALA A 273 1.88 -12.04 -7.59
C ALA A 273 0.82 -11.30 -6.74
N ALA A 274 0.92 -11.38 -5.41
CA ALA A 274 0.11 -10.59 -4.48
C ALA A 274 0.32 -9.08 -4.68
N LYS A 275 1.57 -8.62 -4.82
CA LYS A 275 1.92 -7.22 -5.14
C LYS A 275 1.26 -6.74 -6.43
N ARG A 276 1.33 -7.53 -7.51
CA ARG A 276 0.64 -7.21 -8.78
C ARG A 276 -0.87 -7.10 -8.62
N GLN A 277 -1.49 -8.02 -7.88
CA GLN A 277 -2.93 -8.00 -7.66
C GLN A 277 -3.36 -6.73 -6.91
N GLN A 278 -2.70 -6.43 -5.79
CA GLN A 278 -2.97 -5.24 -4.98
C GLN A 278 -2.67 -3.94 -5.74
N PHE A 279 -1.59 -3.91 -6.54
CA PHE A 279 -1.27 -2.78 -7.41
C PHE A 279 -2.42 -2.46 -8.37
N ARG A 280 -2.98 -3.48 -9.04
CA ARG A 280 -4.10 -3.29 -9.98
C ARG A 280 -5.35 -2.78 -9.27
N TRP A 281 -5.68 -3.32 -8.10
CA TRP A 281 -6.83 -2.86 -7.31
C TRP A 281 -6.66 -1.42 -6.83
N ALA A 282 -5.50 -1.07 -6.31
CA ALA A 282 -5.19 0.29 -5.86
C ALA A 282 -5.24 1.28 -7.02
N LYS A 283 -4.51 1.01 -8.11
CA LYS A 283 -4.50 1.87 -9.30
C LYS A 283 -5.89 2.01 -9.90
N GLY A 284 -6.59 0.89 -10.10
CA GLY A 284 -7.92 0.88 -10.69
C GLY A 284 -8.94 1.65 -9.86
N SER A 285 -8.92 1.51 -8.53
CA SER A 285 -9.84 2.25 -7.63
C SER A 285 -9.67 3.76 -7.76
N ILE A 286 -8.42 4.24 -7.81
CA ILE A 286 -8.13 5.68 -7.98
C ILE A 286 -8.53 6.16 -9.38
N GLN A 287 -8.35 5.35 -10.42
CA GLN A 287 -8.85 5.68 -11.77
C GLN A 287 -10.38 5.80 -11.80
N CYS A 288 -11.08 4.89 -11.12
CA CYS A 288 -12.53 5.00 -10.94
C CYS A 288 -12.91 6.24 -10.12
N ALA A 289 -12.13 6.60 -9.09
CA ALA A 289 -12.35 7.82 -8.33
C ALA A 289 -12.30 9.06 -9.22
N ILE A 290 -11.24 9.21 -10.01
CA ILE A 290 -11.05 10.32 -10.96
C ILE A 290 -12.20 10.38 -11.97
N LYS A 291 -12.63 9.22 -12.48
CA LYS A 291 -13.67 9.14 -13.51
C LYS A 291 -15.08 9.39 -12.97
N LEU A 292 -15.42 8.87 -11.79
CA LEU A 292 -16.82 8.73 -11.36
C LEU A 292 -17.21 9.66 -10.21
N LEU A 293 -16.27 10.20 -9.42
CA LEU A 293 -16.65 11.01 -8.26
C LEU A 293 -17.40 12.28 -8.63
N GLY A 294 -17.01 12.96 -9.71
CA GLY A 294 -17.74 14.14 -10.21
C GLY A 294 -19.21 13.81 -10.50
N ASP A 295 -19.47 12.71 -11.21
CA ASP A 295 -20.82 12.25 -11.52
C ASP A 295 -21.61 11.91 -10.25
N VAL A 296 -20.99 11.22 -9.28
CA VAL A 296 -21.62 10.87 -8.00
C VAL A 296 -22.03 12.13 -7.21
N VAL A 297 -21.19 13.17 -7.22
CA VAL A 297 -21.50 14.43 -6.54
C VAL A 297 -22.70 15.14 -7.18
N ILE A 298 -22.81 15.13 -8.51
CA ILE A 298 -23.88 15.81 -9.25
C ILE A 298 -25.21 15.04 -9.16
N LYS A 299 -25.17 13.70 -9.11
CA LYS A 299 -26.39 12.88 -9.07
C LYS A 299 -27.19 13.07 -7.77
N ARG A 300 -28.51 12.89 -7.87
CA ARG A 300 -29.47 12.92 -6.75
C ARG A 300 -29.39 11.61 -5.95
N VAL A 301 -28.26 11.39 -5.30
CA VAL A 301 -28.03 10.26 -4.37
C VAL A 301 -27.90 10.79 -2.93
N PRO A 302 -28.24 10.00 -1.90
CA PRO A 302 -28.13 10.43 -0.51
C PRO A 302 -26.70 10.87 -0.13
N ILE A 303 -26.58 11.87 0.75
CA ILE A 303 -25.28 12.44 1.12
C ILE A 303 -24.32 11.41 1.74
N ASN A 304 -24.84 10.51 2.57
CA ASN A 304 -24.04 9.44 3.14
C ASN A 304 -23.56 8.45 2.07
N THR A 305 -24.35 8.19 1.02
CA THR A 305 -23.89 7.42 -0.15
C THR A 305 -22.78 8.14 -0.89
N LYS A 306 -22.82 9.47 -1.03
CA LYS A 306 -21.73 10.26 -1.63
C LYS A 306 -20.44 10.15 -0.82
N ILE A 307 -20.54 10.28 0.50
CA ILE A 307 -19.38 10.14 1.41
C ILE A 307 -18.80 8.73 1.31
N GLN A 308 -19.64 7.69 1.32
CA GLN A 308 -19.17 6.30 1.20
C GLN A 308 -18.57 6.00 -0.17
N ALA A 309 -19.14 6.57 -1.24
CA ALA A 309 -18.58 6.50 -2.57
C ALA A 309 -17.18 7.14 -2.63
N PHE A 310 -17.02 8.33 -2.05
CA PHE A 310 -15.72 8.98 -1.90
C PHE A 310 -14.73 8.06 -1.19
N VAL A 311 -15.04 7.68 0.06
CA VAL A 311 -14.16 6.86 0.89
C VAL A 311 -13.80 5.52 0.22
N GLN A 312 -14.75 4.83 -0.41
CA GLN A 312 -14.49 3.56 -1.07
C GLN A 312 -13.57 3.69 -2.28
N LEU A 313 -13.81 4.70 -3.13
CA LEU A 313 -13.05 4.90 -4.36
C LEU A 313 -11.63 5.42 -4.05
N THR A 314 -11.47 6.23 -3.00
CA THR A 314 -10.19 6.80 -2.57
C THR A 314 -9.46 6.03 -1.47
N ARG A 315 -9.99 4.88 -1.00
CA ARG A 315 -9.44 4.15 0.17
C ARG A 315 -7.93 3.89 0.11
N HIS A 316 -7.38 3.70 -1.09
CA HIS A 316 -5.97 3.39 -1.28
C HIS A 316 -5.04 4.59 -1.07
N ILE A 317 -5.56 5.83 -0.97
CA ILE A 317 -4.79 7.02 -0.57
C ILE A 317 -4.24 6.89 0.85
N VAL A 318 -4.83 6.05 1.70
CA VAL A 318 -4.28 5.77 3.04
C VAL A 318 -2.84 5.25 2.98
N HIS A 319 -2.45 4.52 1.92
CA HIS A 319 -1.09 3.99 1.79
C HIS A 319 -0.01 5.08 1.65
N PRO A 320 -0.09 6.04 0.69
CA PRO A 320 0.86 7.15 0.65
C PRO A 320 0.83 8.00 1.92
N LEU A 321 -0.35 8.23 2.51
CA LEU A 321 -0.46 9.00 3.75
C LEU A 321 0.28 8.34 4.91
N VAL A 322 0.11 7.03 5.12
CA VAL A 322 0.85 6.25 6.13
C VAL A 322 2.35 6.29 5.87
N LEU A 323 2.78 6.21 4.60
CA LEU A 323 4.20 6.24 4.25
C LEU A 323 4.83 7.61 4.50
N ILE A 324 4.11 8.70 4.20
CA ILE A 324 4.54 10.06 4.53
C ILE A 324 4.62 10.23 6.06
N GLN A 325 3.63 9.76 6.80
CA GLN A 325 3.63 9.81 8.26
C GLN A 325 4.80 9.02 8.87
N PHE A 326 5.09 7.84 8.31
CA PHE A 326 6.24 7.01 8.68
C PHE A 326 7.57 7.73 8.42
N LEU A 327 7.69 8.47 7.32
CA LEU A 327 8.88 9.28 7.02
C LEU A 327 9.03 10.47 7.98
N ILE A 328 7.94 11.16 8.31
CA ILE A 328 7.96 12.35 9.17
C ILE A 328 8.25 11.99 10.63
N LEU A 329 7.78 10.84 11.11
CA LEU A 329 7.83 10.48 12.53
C LEU A 329 9.25 10.53 13.14
N PRO A 330 10.29 9.88 12.57
CA PRO A 330 11.65 9.99 13.09
C PRO A 330 12.20 11.42 13.14
N ILE A 331 11.82 12.27 12.19
CA ILE A 331 12.26 13.68 12.14
C ILE A 331 11.67 14.45 13.33
N LEU A 332 10.37 14.27 13.60
CA LEU A 332 9.72 14.92 14.74
C LEU A 332 10.24 14.40 16.09
N LEU A 333 10.54 13.10 16.18
CA LEU A 333 11.15 12.50 17.36
C LEU A 333 12.58 13.03 17.60
N ALA A 334 13.38 13.18 16.55
CA ALA A 334 14.72 13.77 16.63
C ALA A 334 14.65 15.25 17.05
N ALA A 335 13.66 15.98 16.57
CA ALA A 335 13.36 17.35 16.98
C ALA A 335 12.74 17.47 18.39
N LYS A 336 12.62 16.37 19.13
CA LYS A 336 12.05 16.29 20.50
C LYS A 336 10.65 16.89 20.62
N ILE A 337 9.84 16.79 19.56
CA ILE A 337 8.45 17.25 19.59
C ILE A 337 7.61 16.34 20.47
N ASN A 338 6.74 16.94 21.28
CA ASN A 338 5.76 16.19 22.07
C ASN A 338 4.65 15.65 21.14
N LEU A 339 4.69 14.34 20.88
CA LEU A 339 3.78 13.65 19.97
C LEU A 339 2.55 13.04 20.67
N TYR A 340 2.35 13.27 21.97
CA TYR A 340 1.24 12.67 22.71
C TYR A 340 -0.10 13.36 22.36
N VAL A 341 -1.05 12.57 21.86
CA VAL A 341 -2.37 13.03 21.37
C VAL A 341 -3.18 13.71 22.48
N ILE A 342 -3.06 13.19 23.71
CA ILE A 342 -3.65 13.79 24.91
C ILE A 342 -2.52 14.45 25.69
N SER A 343 -2.47 15.78 25.63
CA SER A 343 -1.52 16.58 26.42
C SER A 343 -1.74 16.29 27.90
N GLY A 344 -0.80 15.59 28.53
CA GLY A 344 -0.78 15.37 29.98
C GLY A 344 -0.56 13.94 30.46
N LEU A 345 -0.77 12.90 29.65
CA LEU A 345 -0.50 11.50 30.05
C LEU A 345 -0.28 10.54 28.86
N PRO A 346 0.93 9.98 28.67
CA PRO A 346 1.23 8.95 27.68
C PRO A 346 0.32 7.71 27.74
N LEU A 347 -0.12 7.32 28.94
CA LEU A 347 -0.95 6.12 29.16
C LEU A 347 -2.30 6.17 28.44
N PHE A 348 -3.00 7.30 28.47
CA PHE A 348 -4.29 7.44 27.78
C PHE A 348 -4.15 7.41 26.27
N THR A 349 -3.04 7.94 25.75
CA THR A 349 -2.71 7.86 24.32
C THR A 349 -2.53 6.38 23.91
N ILE A 350 -1.82 5.57 24.70
CA ILE A 350 -1.68 4.12 24.48
C ILE A 350 -3.04 3.42 24.47
N ILE A 351 -3.88 3.69 25.48
CA ILE A 351 -5.20 3.07 25.61
C ILE A 351 -6.05 3.37 24.38
N ALA A 352 -6.06 4.61 23.91
CA ALA A 352 -6.80 5.00 22.70
C ALA A 352 -6.31 4.23 21.45
N TYR A 353 -4.99 4.15 21.24
CA TYR A 353 -4.42 3.40 20.10
C TYR A 353 -4.71 1.90 20.17
N LEU A 354 -4.64 1.28 21.34
CA LEU A 354 -4.94 -0.14 21.52
C LEU A 354 -6.43 -0.44 21.34
N ALA A 355 -7.30 0.41 21.91
CA ALA A 355 -8.75 0.25 21.84
C ALA A 355 -9.28 0.39 20.41
N VAL A 356 -8.84 1.43 19.68
CA VAL A 356 -9.26 1.73 18.30
C VAL A 356 -8.50 0.90 17.26
N GLY A 357 -7.48 0.14 17.66
CA GLY A 357 -6.69 -0.71 16.77
C GLY A 357 -6.88 -2.19 17.06
N PRO A 358 -5.86 -2.90 17.58
CA PRO A 358 -5.89 -4.35 17.74
C PRO A 358 -7.08 -4.91 18.53
N VAL A 359 -7.53 -4.24 19.60
CA VAL A 359 -8.62 -4.74 20.44
C VAL A 359 -9.93 -4.79 19.68
N ALA A 360 -10.31 -3.71 19.00
CA ALA A 360 -11.53 -3.66 18.19
C ALA A 360 -11.53 -4.73 17.08
N TYR A 361 -10.40 -4.93 16.39
CA TYR A 361 -10.28 -5.98 15.37
C TYR A 361 -10.42 -7.39 15.96
N VAL A 362 -9.83 -7.67 17.12
CA VAL A 362 -9.99 -8.98 17.79
C VAL A 362 -11.44 -9.21 18.22
N MET A 363 -12.14 -8.18 18.70
CA MET A 363 -13.57 -8.28 19.02
C MET A 363 -14.41 -8.60 17.79
N ILE A 364 -14.17 -7.93 16.65
CA ILE A 364 -14.82 -8.20 15.37
C ILE A 364 -14.54 -9.64 14.91
N ILE A 365 -13.29 -10.10 15.02
CA ILE A 365 -12.90 -11.48 14.68
C ILE A 365 -13.63 -12.50 15.56
N ARG A 366 -13.77 -12.22 16.85
CA ARG A 366 -14.49 -13.10 17.79
C ARG A 366 -15.96 -13.25 17.42
N GLU A 367 -16.60 -12.16 17.01
CA GLU A 367 -18.00 -12.14 16.57
C GLU A 367 -18.19 -12.89 15.23
N LEU A 368 -17.32 -12.65 14.25
CA LEU A 368 -17.44 -13.27 12.93
C LEU A 368 -17.05 -14.75 12.91
N TRP A 369 -16.14 -15.19 13.79
CA TRP A 369 -15.59 -16.55 13.80
C TRP A 369 -15.58 -17.18 15.20
N GLU A 370 -16.73 -17.27 15.86
CA GLU A 370 -16.87 -17.78 17.24
C GLU A 370 -16.03 -19.04 17.56
N LYS A 371 -16.04 -20.05 16.67
CA LYS A 371 -15.31 -21.32 16.88
C LYS A 371 -13.81 -21.25 16.56
N SER A 372 -13.36 -20.30 15.73
CA SER A 372 -11.98 -20.26 15.20
C SER A 372 -11.26 -18.93 15.41
N TRP A 373 -11.80 -18.06 16.26
CA TRP A 373 -11.32 -16.70 16.48
C TRP A 373 -9.84 -16.64 16.86
N LYS A 374 -9.32 -17.59 17.64
CA LYS A 374 -7.90 -17.64 18.02
C LYS A 374 -6.99 -17.77 16.79
N SER A 375 -7.35 -18.66 15.85
CA SER A 375 -6.61 -18.86 14.60
C SER A 375 -6.70 -17.63 13.69
N LYS A 376 -7.88 -17.01 13.61
CA LYS A 376 -8.10 -15.77 12.85
C LYS A 376 -7.38 -14.57 13.49
N ALA A 377 -7.24 -14.52 14.82
CA ALA A 377 -6.45 -13.50 15.52
C ALA A 377 -4.95 -13.63 15.23
N VAL A 378 -4.41 -14.86 15.11
CA VAL A 378 -3.04 -15.06 14.60
C VAL A 378 -2.93 -14.60 13.14
N SER A 379 -3.96 -14.88 12.32
CA SER A 379 -4.00 -14.41 10.92
C SER A 379 -4.08 -12.88 10.82
N TYR A 380 -4.67 -12.21 11.81
CA TYR A 380 -4.69 -10.76 11.92
C TYR A 380 -3.29 -10.19 12.15
N LEU A 381 -2.42 -10.85 12.93
CA LEU A 381 -1.02 -10.43 13.05
C LEU A 381 -0.31 -10.48 11.68
N TYR A 382 -0.51 -11.53 10.90
CA TYR A 382 0.02 -11.60 9.54
C TYR A 382 -0.56 -10.49 8.65
N LEU A 383 -1.85 -10.18 8.79
CA LEU A 383 -2.51 -9.10 8.04
C LEU A 383 -1.94 -7.73 8.40
N VAL A 384 -1.63 -7.45 9.67
CA VAL A 384 -1.05 -6.18 10.11
C VAL A 384 0.29 -5.95 9.44
N PHE A 385 1.21 -6.92 9.48
CA PHE A 385 2.52 -6.80 8.83
C PHE A 385 2.40 -6.77 7.30
N TYR A 386 1.53 -7.60 6.72
CA TYR A 386 1.28 -7.59 5.29
C TYR A 386 0.74 -6.23 4.81
N SER A 387 -0.27 -5.68 5.49
CA SER A 387 -0.87 -4.38 5.11
C SER A 387 0.12 -3.24 5.25
N ALA A 388 0.93 -3.24 6.32
CA ALA A 388 1.96 -2.23 6.54
C ALA A 388 3.02 -2.29 5.44
N GLY A 389 3.53 -3.48 5.11
CA GLY A 389 4.52 -3.67 4.05
C GLY A 389 3.99 -3.31 2.66
N MET A 390 2.71 -3.61 2.38
CA MET A 390 2.09 -3.34 1.07
C MET A 390 1.93 -1.84 0.78
N SER A 391 2.12 -0.97 1.77
CA SER A 391 2.01 0.48 1.60
C SER A 391 2.97 1.03 0.53
N VAL A 392 4.18 0.49 0.37
CA VAL A 392 5.11 0.92 -0.70
C VAL A 392 4.53 0.61 -2.07
N ASN A 393 4.15 -0.66 -2.31
CA ASN A 393 3.60 -1.10 -3.59
C ASN A 393 2.33 -0.33 -3.97
N ASN A 394 1.42 -0.14 -2.99
CA ASN A 394 0.16 0.53 -3.23
C ASN A 394 0.33 2.05 -3.37
N THR A 395 1.32 2.65 -2.71
CA THR A 395 1.69 4.07 -2.92
C THR A 395 2.12 4.31 -4.36
N ILE A 396 2.98 3.44 -4.91
CA ILE A 396 3.39 3.52 -6.32
C ILE A 396 2.16 3.39 -7.23
N ALA A 397 1.21 2.50 -6.90
CA ALA A 397 -0.02 2.32 -7.66
C ALA A 397 -0.91 3.57 -7.67
N VAL A 398 -1.04 4.26 -6.53
CA VAL A 398 -1.82 5.52 -6.43
C VAL A 398 -1.18 6.61 -7.28
N PHE A 399 0.14 6.81 -7.19
CA PHE A 399 0.83 7.81 -8.01
C PHE A 399 0.79 7.48 -9.51
N ASP A 400 0.91 6.20 -9.87
CA ASP A 400 0.79 5.75 -11.27
C ASP A 400 -0.66 5.86 -11.79
N ALA A 401 -1.67 5.88 -10.92
CA ALA A 401 -3.05 6.20 -11.31
C ALA A 401 -3.24 7.70 -11.61
N LEU A 402 -2.62 8.56 -10.80
CA LEU A 402 -2.74 10.02 -10.91
C LEU A 402 -1.92 10.59 -12.09
N PHE A 403 -0.72 10.06 -12.31
CA PHE A 403 0.25 10.61 -13.27
C PHE A 403 0.60 9.66 -14.42
N GLY A 404 0.30 8.37 -14.30
CA GLY A 404 0.69 7.36 -15.28
C GLY A 404 -0.18 7.37 -16.54
N LYS A 405 0.44 7.15 -17.70
CA LYS A 405 -0.24 7.19 -19.01
C LYS A 405 -0.78 5.85 -19.52
N LYS A 406 -0.35 4.70 -18.96
CA LYS A 406 -0.66 3.36 -19.50
C LYS A 406 -1.49 2.52 -18.53
N ASN A 407 -2.55 1.91 -19.03
CA ASN A 407 -3.38 0.93 -18.30
C ASN A 407 -2.93 -0.50 -18.62
N GLU A 408 -1.70 -0.86 -18.26
CA GLU A 408 -1.22 -2.21 -18.52
C GLU A 408 -1.73 -3.20 -17.46
N PHE A 409 -2.48 -4.23 -17.90
CA PHE A 409 -2.92 -5.31 -17.02
C PHE A 409 -1.88 -6.44 -17.01
N LEU A 410 -0.99 -6.40 -16.03
CA LEU A 410 -0.09 -7.52 -15.74
C LEU A 410 -0.85 -8.63 -15.03
N ARG A 411 -0.86 -9.85 -15.59
CA ARG A 411 -1.58 -10.98 -14.97
C ARG A 411 -1.01 -11.39 -13.62
N THR A 412 -1.86 -12.00 -12.80
CA THR A 412 -1.50 -12.57 -11.49
C THR A 412 -1.40 -14.07 -11.67
N PRO A 413 -0.19 -14.65 -11.70
CA PRO A 413 -0.04 -16.08 -11.93
C PRO A 413 -0.81 -16.94 -10.93
N LYS A 414 -1.46 -17.99 -11.45
CA LYS A 414 -2.08 -19.05 -10.68
C LYS A 414 -1.34 -20.36 -10.92
N PHE A 415 -1.32 -21.19 -9.89
CA PHE A 415 -0.48 -22.38 -9.87
C PHE A 415 -1.28 -23.65 -9.60
N GLY A 416 -2.58 -23.56 -9.34
CA GLY A 416 -3.42 -24.72 -9.01
C GLY A 416 -3.17 -25.24 -7.60
N ILE A 417 -2.74 -24.39 -6.66
CA ILE A 417 -2.45 -24.80 -5.28
C ILE A 417 -3.75 -25.01 -4.50
N ILE A 418 -3.96 -26.22 -3.99
CA ILE A 418 -5.12 -26.58 -3.16
C ILE A 418 -4.65 -27.12 -1.81
N LYS A 419 -3.63 -27.98 -1.80
CA LYS A 419 -3.09 -28.62 -0.60
C LYS A 419 -1.80 -27.97 -0.16
N ASN A 420 -1.48 -28.08 1.13
CA ASN A 420 -0.21 -27.61 1.69
C ASN A 420 1.01 -28.36 1.14
N SER A 421 0.81 -29.55 0.57
CA SER A 421 1.85 -30.34 -0.10
C SER A 421 2.19 -29.84 -1.50
N ASP A 422 1.34 -29.01 -2.11
CA ASP A 422 1.55 -28.56 -3.48
C ASP A 422 2.66 -27.48 -3.52
N ASP A 423 3.58 -27.58 -4.48
CA ASP A 423 4.60 -26.54 -4.71
C ASP A 423 4.34 -25.81 -6.04
N TRP A 424 4.72 -24.54 -6.06
CA TRP A 424 4.60 -23.65 -7.22
C TRP A 424 5.97 -23.23 -7.77
N ARG A 425 7.06 -23.45 -7.03
CA ARG A 425 8.39 -22.92 -7.39
C ARG A 425 8.95 -23.44 -8.70
N ASP A 426 8.56 -24.65 -9.11
CA ASP A 426 8.97 -25.27 -10.38
C ASP A 426 7.97 -25.05 -11.53
N LYS A 427 6.87 -24.32 -11.29
CA LYS A 427 5.82 -24.12 -12.29
C LYS A 427 6.16 -22.97 -13.24
N ALA A 428 5.69 -23.11 -14.49
CA ALA A 428 5.67 -22.00 -15.43
C ALA A 428 4.84 -20.86 -14.80
N TYR A 429 5.23 -19.59 -15.03
CA TYR A 429 4.62 -18.37 -14.48
C TYR A 429 5.18 -17.83 -13.14
N ALA A 430 6.16 -18.47 -12.50
CA ALA A 430 6.84 -17.89 -11.35
C ALA A 430 7.48 -16.53 -11.71
N LEU A 431 7.17 -15.48 -10.93
CA LEU A 431 7.63 -14.12 -11.23
C LEU A 431 9.05 -13.86 -10.73
N PRO A 432 9.87 -13.11 -11.49
CA PRO A 432 11.22 -12.75 -11.07
C PRO A 432 11.21 -11.65 -10.01
N PHE A 433 12.40 -11.33 -9.52
CA PHE A 433 12.66 -10.22 -8.61
C PHE A 433 12.13 -8.89 -9.16
N THR A 434 11.57 -8.06 -8.26
CA THR A 434 10.99 -6.76 -8.59
C THR A 434 11.78 -5.62 -7.95
N LYS A 435 11.98 -4.52 -8.68
CA LYS A 435 12.73 -3.34 -8.20
C LYS A 435 12.08 -2.66 -6.99
N THR A 436 10.77 -2.78 -6.81
CA THR A 436 10.06 -2.26 -5.63
C THR A 436 10.59 -2.85 -4.33
N THR A 437 11.18 -4.05 -4.39
CA THR A 437 11.84 -4.71 -3.27
C THR A 437 12.98 -3.88 -2.68
N LEU A 438 13.69 -3.09 -3.49
CA LEU A 438 14.75 -2.21 -2.98
C LEU A 438 14.18 -1.04 -2.17
N LEU A 439 13.02 -0.51 -2.58
CA LEU A 439 12.31 0.50 -1.80
C LEU A 439 11.79 -0.09 -0.48
N GLU A 440 11.25 -1.30 -0.51
CA GLU A 440 10.83 -2.03 0.69
C GLU A 440 12.01 -2.19 1.68
N ILE A 441 13.21 -2.56 1.20
CA ILE A 441 14.41 -2.62 2.04
C ILE A 441 14.78 -1.24 2.58
N PHE A 442 14.80 -0.20 1.74
CA PHE A 442 15.11 1.17 2.15
C PHE A 442 14.20 1.64 3.29
N PHE A 443 12.88 1.49 3.16
CA PHE A 443 11.94 1.88 4.21
C PHE A 443 12.10 1.02 5.48
N GLY A 444 12.47 -0.26 5.34
CA GLY A 444 12.82 -1.13 6.46
C GLY A 444 14.02 -0.59 7.26
N VAL A 445 15.12 -0.25 6.56
CA VAL A 445 16.33 0.31 7.19
C VAL A 445 16.05 1.69 7.80
N TYR A 446 15.34 2.56 7.09
CA TYR A 446 14.94 3.87 7.60
C TYR A 446 14.13 3.75 8.91
N GLY A 447 13.19 2.81 8.96
CA GLY A 447 12.40 2.59 10.18
C GLY A 447 13.21 2.04 11.34
N ILE A 448 14.24 1.21 11.09
CA ILE A 448 15.17 0.76 12.14
C ILE A 448 15.89 1.97 12.76
N ILE A 449 16.40 2.89 11.93
CA ILE A 449 17.01 4.14 12.39
C ILE A 449 15.97 4.94 13.20
N GLY A 450 14.74 5.06 12.71
CA GLY A 450 13.64 5.70 13.41
C GLY A 450 13.32 5.09 14.78
N MET A 451 13.40 3.75 14.92
CA MET A 451 13.21 3.06 16.19
C MET A 451 14.32 3.41 17.19
N PHE A 452 15.58 3.47 16.73
CA PHE A 452 16.69 3.93 17.58
C PHE A 452 16.48 5.38 18.01
N ILE A 453 16.11 6.27 17.08
CA ILE A 453 15.79 7.67 17.40
C ILE A 453 14.68 7.73 18.46
N ALA A 454 13.60 6.96 18.32
CA ALA A 454 12.51 6.92 19.30
C ALA A 454 12.99 6.52 20.71
N ILE A 455 13.89 5.54 20.81
CA ILE A 455 14.44 5.08 22.09
C ILE A 455 15.36 6.16 22.68
N PHE A 456 16.29 6.69 21.90
CA PHE A 456 17.28 7.66 22.37
C PHE A 456 16.70 9.07 22.57
N SER A 457 15.55 9.40 21.97
CA SER A 457 14.84 10.66 22.21
C SER A 457 13.86 10.59 23.39
N ASN A 458 13.93 9.57 24.24
CA ASN A 458 13.04 9.34 25.40
C ASN A 458 11.55 9.19 25.01
N ASN A 459 11.29 8.62 23.84
CA ASN A 459 9.97 8.37 23.29
C ASN A 459 9.78 6.90 22.86
N PRO A 460 10.11 5.91 23.73
CA PRO A 460 10.20 4.50 23.35
C PRO A 460 8.86 3.89 22.90
N ILE A 461 7.73 4.51 23.27
CA ILE A 461 6.39 4.14 22.83
C ILE A 461 6.21 4.11 21.31
N PHE A 462 6.95 4.95 20.56
CA PHE A 462 6.87 5.00 19.10
C PHE A 462 7.71 3.91 18.42
N ALA A 463 8.65 3.27 19.13
CA ALA A 463 9.45 2.20 18.56
C ALA A 463 8.62 0.95 18.19
N PRO A 464 7.69 0.44 19.03
CA PRO A 464 6.76 -0.61 18.62
C PRO A 464 5.84 -0.22 17.45
N ILE A 465 5.43 1.06 17.38
CA ILE A 465 4.61 1.56 16.28
C ILE A 465 5.40 1.44 14.99
N LEU A 466 6.59 2.06 14.90
CA LEU A 466 7.50 1.96 13.76
C LEU A 466 7.89 0.51 13.43
N GLY A 467 8.04 -0.32 14.48
CA GLY A 467 8.36 -1.74 14.36
C GLY A 467 7.36 -2.52 13.52
N ILE A 468 6.07 -2.16 13.57
CA ILE A 468 5.05 -2.80 12.73
C ILE A 468 5.33 -2.56 11.24
N GLN A 469 5.65 -1.33 10.84
CA GLN A 469 6.00 -1.02 9.44
C GLN A 469 7.34 -1.62 9.06
N VAL A 470 8.36 -1.55 9.93
CA VAL A 470 9.68 -2.16 9.68
C VAL A 470 9.56 -3.65 9.41
N VAL A 471 8.88 -4.39 10.30
CA VAL A 471 8.66 -5.83 10.12
C VAL A 471 7.87 -6.08 8.84
N GLY A 472 6.84 -5.28 8.56
CA GLY A 472 6.07 -5.37 7.32
C GLY A 472 6.93 -5.19 6.06
N PHE A 473 7.74 -4.14 5.99
CA PHE A 473 8.62 -3.86 4.85
C PHE A 473 9.67 -4.94 4.64
N LEU A 474 10.35 -5.35 5.71
CA LEU A 474 11.37 -6.41 5.65
C LEU A 474 10.75 -7.77 5.33
N TYR A 475 9.55 -8.06 5.83
CA TYR A 475 8.81 -9.29 5.52
C TYR A 475 8.46 -9.38 4.03
N ILE A 476 7.91 -8.30 3.44
CA ILE A 476 7.61 -8.28 2.01
C ILE A 476 8.89 -8.34 1.18
N ALA A 477 9.94 -7.64 1.59
CA ALA A 477 11.22 -7.69 0.90
C ALA A 477 11.82 -9.10 0.91
N TYR A 478 11.86 -9.73 2.09
CA TYR A 478 12.31 -11.11 2.28
C TYR A 478 11.52 -12.09 1.43
N LEU A 479 10.18 -12.02 1.47
CA LEU A 479 9.35 -12.90 0.64
C LEU A 479 9.53 -12.61 -0.85
N SER A 480 9.71 -11.36 -1.25
CA SER A 480 9.97 -11.00 -2.65
C SER A 480 11.29 -11.58 -3.15
N ILE A 481 12.34 -11.60 -2.32
CA ILE A 481 13.63 -12.21 -2.65
C ILE A 481 13.53 -13.74 -2.65
N SER A 482 13.09 -14.34 -1.55
CA SER A 482 13.02 -15.80 -1.39
C SER A 482 12.07 -16.49 -2.37
N HIS A 483 11.01 -15.81 -2.79
CA HIS A 483 10.10 -16.30 -3.83
C HIS A 483 10.60 -16.04 -5.26
N SER A 484 11.68 -15.26 -5.43
CA SER A 484 12.33 -15.02 -6.73
C SER A 484 13.61 -15.84 -6.90
N THR A 485 14.18 -16.39 -5.83
CA THR A 485 15.33 -17.29 -5.90
C THR A 485 14.90 -18.64 -6.47
N PHE A 486 15.13 -18.81 -7.77
CA PHE A 486 14.91 -20.04 -8.51
C PHE A 486 15.60 -21.23 -7.81
N LYS A 487 14.83 -22.21 -7.32
CA LYS A 487 15.33 -23.59 -7.35
C LYS A 487 15.35 -23.95 -8.83
N LYS A 488 16.54 -23.98 -9.44
CA LYS A 488 16.69 -24.65 -10.73
C LYS A 488 16.27 -26.09 -10.50
N SER A 489 15.11 -26.49 -11.04
CA SER A 489 14.84 -27.90 -11.28
C SER A 489 16.05 -28.49 -12.00
N LYS A 490 16.66 -29.51 -11.40
CA LYS A 490 17.75 -30.31 -11.98
C LYS A 490 17.26 -31.18 -13.16
N SER A 491 15.99 -31.08 -13.56
CA SER A 491 15.37 -31.93 -14.58
C SER A 491 14.71 -31.07 -15.66
N ARG A 492 15.52 -30.65 -16.62
CA ARG A 492 15.14 -30.45 -18.03
C ARG A 492 16.43 -30.12 -18.78
N ASN A 493 16.69 -30.83 -19.88
CA ASN A 493 17.76 -30.51 -20.83
C ASN A 493 17.71 -28.99 -21.09
N MET A 494 18.70 -28.26 -20.57
CA MET A 494 18.76 -26.83 -20.79
C MET A 494 19.02 -26.61 -22.28
N PRO A 495 18.25 -25.76 -22.98
CA PRO A 495 18.76 -25.20 -24.21
C PRO A 495 20.08 -24.51 -23.86
N VAL A 496 21.10 -24.70 -24.72
CA VAL A 496 22.41 -24.08 -24.55
C VAL A 496 22.19 -22.57 -24.46
N ARG A 497 22.32 -22.01 -23.24
CA ARG A 497 22.20 -20.55 -23.01
C ARG A 497 23.03 -19.82 -24.06
N THR A 498 22.38 -18.97 -24.85
CA THR A 498 23.08 -18.15 -25.83
C THR A 498 24.09 -17.24 -25.13
N LYS A 499 25.16 -16.85 -25.83
CA LYS A 499 26.19 -15.95 -25.28
C LYS A 499 25.58 -14.65 -24.72
N ASN A 500 24.48 -14.20 -25.33
CA ASN A 500 23.72 -13.01 -24.96
C ASN A 500 23.00 -13.14 -23.61
N GLU A 501 22.38 -14.28 -23.30
CA GLU A 501 21.73 -14.52 -21.99
C GLU A 501 22.76 -14.58 -20.84
N ARG A 502 23.91 -15.21 -21.09
CA ARG A 502 25.01 -15.25 -20.09
C ARG A 502 25.52 -13.84 -19.82
N MET A 503 25.74 -13.05 -20.87
CA MET A 503 26.14 -11.65 -20.75
C MET A 503 25.09 -10.82 -20.00
N ALA A 504 23.80 -10.95 -20.30
CA ALA A 504 22.72 -10.21 -19.64
C ALA A 504 22.66 -10.46 -18.12
N ASN A 505 22.85 -11.72 -17.70
CA ASN A 505 22.89 -12.05 -16.27
C ASN A 505 24.15 -11.48 -15.58
N THR A 506 25.30 -11.48 -16.26
CA THR A 506 26.52 -10.84 -15.74
C THR A 506 26.35 -9.33 -15.61
N TYR A 507 25.77 -8.66 -16.61
CA TYR A 507 25.45 -7.23 -16.55
C TYR A 507 24.45 -6.91 -15.44
N TYR A 508 23.43 -7.75 -15.23
CA TYR A 508 22.47 -7.56 -14.14
C TYR A 508 23.14 -7.68 -12.77
N LYS A 509 24.00 -8.69 -12.57
CA LYS A 509 24.79 -8.84 -11.34
C LYS A 509 25.77 -7.69 -11.13
N ALA A 510 26.44 -7.24 -12.19
CA ALA A 510 27.35 -6.09 -12.13
C ALA A 510 26.59 -4.80 -11.80
N ALA A 511 25.41 -4.59 -12.37
CA ALA A 511 24.57 -3.44 -12.04
C ALA A 511 24.02 -3.50 -10.60
N LEU A 512 23.65 -4.69 -10.12
CA LEU A 512 23.24 -4.89 -8.73
C LEU A 512 24.41 -4.60 -7.77
N ALA A 513 25.61 -5.10 -8.08
CA ALA A 513 26.82 -4.79 -7.33
C ALA A 513 27.14 -3.28 -7.37
N GLY A 514 26.99 -2.62 -8.52
CA GLY A 514 27.14 -1.17 -8.67
C GLY A 514 26.13 -0.38 -7.84
N ILE A 515 24.87 -0.83 -7.77
CA ILE A 515 23.84 -0.22 -6.92
C ILE A 515 24.17 -0.42 -5.43
N ILE A 516 24.63 -1.60 -5.03
CA ILE A 516 25.07 -1.84 -3.65
C ILE A 516 26.27 -0.95 -3.32
N GLY A 517 27.24 -0.83 -4.23
CA GLY A 517 28.39 0.06 -4.09
C GLY A 517 27.98 1.53 -3.96
N LEU A 518 27.01 1.98 -4.76
CA LEU A 518 26.40 3.30 -4.59
C LEU A 518 25.74 3.40 -3.21
N ILE A 519 24.88 2.48 -2.78
CA ILE A 519 24.25 2.58 -1.44
C ILE A 519 25.31 2.70 -0.33
N MET A 520 26.38 1.90 -0.39
CA MET A 520 27.49 1.97 0.57
C MET A 520 28.21 3.33 0.52
N LEU A 521 28.48 3.86 -0.68
CA LEU A 521 29.05 5.19 -0.84
C LEU A 521 28.13 6.26 -0.25
N GLY A 522 26.81 6.16 -0.44
CA GLY A 522 25.84 7.08 0.14
C GLY A 522 25.82 7.06 1.66
N VAL A 523 25.99 5.88 2.28
CA VAL A 523 26.12 5.75 3.74
C VAL A 523 27.41 6.41 4.25
N VAL A 524 28.54 6.20 3.55
CA VAL A 524 29.81 6.84 3.91
C VAL A 524 29.70 8.36 3.79
N MET A 525 29.14 8.86 2.70
CA MET A 525 28.92 10.29 2.48
C MET A 525 28.02 10.91 3.55
N ALA A 526 26.92 10.24 3.92
CA ALA A 526 26.04 10.71 4.99
C ALA A 526 26.75 10.77 6.35
N PHE A 527 27.67 9.84 6.63
CA PHE A 527 28.48 9.84 7.85
C PHE A 527 29.51 10.98 7.84
N GLU A 528 30.20 11.19 6.71
CA GLU A 528 31.16 12.29 6.53
C GLU A 528 30.47 13.66 6.63
N GLU A 529 29.27 13.77 6.06
CA GLU A 529 28.47 14.97 6.17
C GLU A 529 27.97 15.24 7.60
N TYR A 530 27.51 14.21 8.31
CA TYR A 530 27.17 14.35 9.73
C TYR A 530 28.37 14.89 10.52
N ASN A 531 29.55 14.32 10.31
CA ASN A 531 30.77 14.73 11.01
C ASN A 531 31.21 16.16 10.69
N THR A 532 30.93 16.67 9.49
CA THR A 532 31.38 18.00 9.06
C THR A 532 30.34 19.10 9.30
N ALA A 533 29.05 18.79 9.16
CA ALA A 533 27.98 19.78 9.20
C ALA A 533 27.16 19.78 10.49
N VAL A 534 27.04 18.64 11.19
CA VAL A 534 26.13 18.50 12.35
C VAL A 534 26.87 18.22 13.64
N TYR A 535 27.88 17.34 13.62
CA TYR A 535 28.66 17.00 14.79
C TYR A 535 29.30 18.22 15.48
N PRO A 536 29.83 19.24 14.75
CA PRO A 536 30.35 20.45 15.40
C PRO A 536 29.28 21.23 16.19
N LEU A 537 28.02 21.20 15.73
CA LEU A 537 26.89 21.82 16.44
C LEU A 537 26.54 21.02 17.71
N ASP A 538 26.56 19.69 17.65
CA ASP A 538 26.34 18.83 18.81
C ASP A 538 27.46 18.98 19.85
N GLU A 539 28.72 19.08 19.39
CA GLU A 539 29.88 19.36 20.23
C GLU A 539 29.76 20.75 20.88
N ALA A 540 29.47 21.79 20.11
CA ALA A 540 29.24 23.15 20.60
C ALA A 540 28.16 23.19 21.69
N ARG A 541 27.05 22.47 21.52
CA ARG A 541 26.01 22.33 22.55
C ARG A 541 26.54 21.65 23.81
N GLY A 542 27.32 20.59 23.66
CA GLY A 542 27.97 19.91 24.78
C GLY A 542 28.87 20.83 25.59
N ILE A 543 29.63 21.71 24.93
CA ILE A 543 30.46 22.73 25.58
C ILE A 543 29.59 23.77 26.29
N LEU A 544 28.54 24.29 25.64
CA LEU A 544 27.63 25.28 26.24
C LEU A 544 26.90 24.74 27.49
N PHE A 545 26.54 23.46 27.52
CA PHE A 545 26.00 22.82 28.73
C PHE A 545 27.01 22.81 29.89
N ARG A 546 28.31 22.67 29.62
CA ARG A 546 29.34 22.78 30.67
C ARG A 546 29.46 24.22 31.17
N ILE A 547 29.43 25.20 30.28
CA ILE A 547 29.43 26.63 30.61
C ILE A 547 28.30 27.00 31.60
N GLN A 548 27.10 26.41 31.44
CA GLN A 548 25.97 26.64 32.36
C GLN A 548 26.24 26.24 33.81
N THR A 549 27.21 25.36 34.04
CA THR A 549 27.59 24.86 35.38
C THR A 549 28.96 25.34 35.83
N ALA A 550 29.71 26.02 34.96
CA ALA A 550 31.05 26.51 35.24
C ALA A 550 30.98 27.76 36.14
N ALA A 551 31.90 27.82 37.11
CA ALA A 551 32.05 28.92 38.06
C ALA A 551 33.29 29.80 37.78
N ASP A 552 34.22 29.33 36.94
CA ASP A 552 35.47 30.01 36.61
C ASP A 552 35.35 30.76 35.26
N PRO A 553 35.46 32.11 35.25
CA PRO A 553 35.40 32.91 34.04
C PRO A 553 36.47 32.56 33.00
N GLN A 554 37.68 32.14 33.40
CA GLN A 554 38.75 31.79 32.46
C GLN A 554 38.45 30.50 31.70
N VAL A 555 37.84 29.53 32.39
CA VAL A 555 37.34 28.29 31.77
C VAL A 555 36.24 28.64 30.78
N ILE A 556 35.27 29.45 31.18
CA ILE A 556 34.15 29.87 30.31
C ILE A 556 34.66 30.61 29.08
N HIS A 557 35.61 31.54 29.22
CA HIS A 557 36.17 32.30 28.10
C HIS A 557 36.83 31.37 27.06
N THR A 558 37.59 30.37 27.52
CA THR A 558 38.22 29.37 26.65
C THR A 558 37.17 28.50 25.95
N GLU A 559 36.16 28.04 26.69
CA GLU A 559 35.07 27.23 26.15
C GLU A 559 34.22 27.98 25.12
N LEU A 560 33.93 29.27 25.34
CA LEU A 560 33.20 30.10 24.38
C LEU A 560 33.98 30.30 23.08
N LYS A 561 35.31 30.45 23.14
CA LYS A 561 36.14 30.50 21.93
C LYS A 561 36.07 29.18 21.15
N ASN A 562 36.11 28.05 21.83
CA ASN A 562 35.97 26.73 21.19
C ASN A 562 34.61 26.58 20.50
N VAL A 563 33.52 26.96 21.18
CA VAL A 563 32.16 26.97 20.59
C VAL A 563 32.12 27.80 19.32
N LYS A 564 32.74 28.98 19.36
CA LYS A 564 32.78 29.92 18.24
C LYS A 564 33.53 29.38 17.02
N GLU A 565 34.59 28.61 17.24
CA GLU A 565 35.36 27.93 16.18
C GLU A 565 34.59 26.75 15.55
N LEU A 566 33.80 26.04 16.35
CA LEU A 566 32.99 24.91 15.89
C LEU A 566 31.79 25.33 15.02
N LEU A 567 31.25 26.53 15.24
CA LEU A 567 30.06 27.01 14.53
C LEU A 567 30.41 27.75 13.23
N PRO A 568 29.56 27.69 12.20
CA PRO A 568 29.70 28.54 11.01
C PRO A 568 29.79 30.03 11.37
N LYS A 569 30.56 30.79 10.59
CA LYS A 569 30.77 32.23 10.86
C LYS A 569 29.60 33.12 10.45
N THR A 570 28.84 32.72 9.43
CA THR A 570 27.75 33.51 8.84
C THR A 570 26.78 32.58 8.12
N GLY A 571 25.55 33.06 7.88
CA GLY A 571 24.59 32.42 6.99
C GLY A 571 23.46 31.72 7.74
N ASN A 572 22.36 31.51 7.04
CA ASN A 572 21.17 30.87 7.58
C ASN A 572 20.92 29.56 6.83
N PRO A 573 20.87 28.40 7.52
CA PRO A 573 20.61 27.12 6.88
C PRO A 573 19.14 26.98 6.43
N VAL A 574 18.24 27.82 6.93
CA VAL A 574 16.83 27.89 6.52
C VAL A 574 16.68 28.81 5.31
N TRP A 575 16.53 28.24 4.12
CA TRP A 575 16.48 28.99 2.86
C TRP A 575 15.08 29.43 2.42
N ILE A 576 14.02 28.74 2.85
CA ILE A 576 12.64 29.09 2.47
C ILE A 576 12.07 30.19 3.40
N PHE A 577 12.39 30.12 4.70
CA PHE A 577 11.88 31.01 5.73
C PHE A 577 12.94 31.27 6.81
N PRO A 578 14.01 32.04 6.51
CA PRO A 578 15.08 32.30 7.47
C PRO A 578 14.54 32.94 8.76
N THR A 579 15.01 32.45 9.91
CA THR A 579 14.69 33.01 11.23
C THR A 579 15.95 33.55 11.89
N ASP A 580 15.79 34.54 12.77
CA ASP A 580 16.90 35.08 13.55
C ASP A 580 17.57 34.01 14.42
N SER A 581 16.80 33.05 14.95
CA SER A 581 17.32 31.93 15.76
C SER A 581 18.20 30.95 14.98
N THR A 582 18.13 30.96 13.64
CA THR A 582 18.94 30.08 12.78
C THR A 582 20.08 30.79 12.07
N ASP A 583 20.21 32.11 12.26
CA ASP A 583 21.27 32.87 11.63
C ASP A 583 22.59 32.70 12.40
N PHE A 584 23.54 31.98 11.80
CA PHE A 584 24.85 31.78 12.41
C PHE A 584 25.64 33.08 12.57
N GLY A 585 25.35 34.12 11.78
CA GLY A 585 25.93 35.45 11.98
C GLY A 585 25.49 36.06 13.31
N LYS A 586 24.18 35.97 13.63
CA LYS A 586 23.64 36.45 14.92
C LYS A 586 24.13 35.60 16.09
N ILE A 587 24.20 34.28 15.93
CA ILE A 587 24.76 33.39 16.96
C ILE A 587 26.23 33.73 17.25
N GLN A 588 27.00 34.09 16.22
CA GLN A 588 28.39 34.52 16.38
C GLN A 588 28.50 35.88 17.08
N GLU A 589 27.57 36.80 16.83
CA GLU A 589 27.44 38.07 17.57
C GLU A 589 27.11 37.83 19.05
N ASP A 590 26.12 36.98 19.35
CA ASP A 590 25.77 36.62 20.73
C ASP A 590 26.98 36.02 21.49
N LEU A 591 27.76 35.16 20.83
CA LEU A 591 28.98 34.58 21.41
C LEU A 591 30.07 35.64 21.66
N ASN A 592 30.18 36.67 20.81
CA ASN A 592 31.10 37.79 21.03
C ASN A 592 30.71 38.60 22.26
N ASP A 593 29.42 38.87 22.42
CA ASP A 593 28.89 39.61 23.56
C ASP A 593 29.08 38.82 24.87
N MET A 594 28.91 37.50 24.82
CA MET A 594 29.25 36.62 25.93
C MET A 594 30.74 36.69 26.27
N ILE A 595 31.64 36.57 25.29
CA ILE A 595 33.10 36.66 25.52
C ILE A 595 33.46 38.02 26.16
N SER A 596 32.93 39.12 25.62
CA SER A 596 33.17 40.47 26.18
C SER A 596 32.66 40.60 27.62
N THR A 597 31.53 39.96 27.93
CA THR A 597 30.97 39.94 29.29
C THR A 597 31.86 39.13 30.24
N VAL A 598 32.39 37.99 29.79
CA VAL A 598 33.32 37.16 30.56
C VAL A 598 34.63 37.90 30.85
N ASP A 599 35.18 38.59 29.86
CA ASP A 599 36.40 39.40 30.02
C ASP A 599 36.19 40.48 31.09
N LYS A 600 35.04 41.15 31.08
CA LYS A 600 34.69 42.16 32.10
C LYS A 600 34.60 41.56 33.49
N ILE A 601 33.84 40.48 33.69
CA ILE A 601 33.68 39.86 35.03
C ILE A 601 34.97 39.24 35.55
N SER A 602 35.88 38.79 34.67
CA SER A 602 37.18 38.23 35.07
C SER A 602 38.08 39.22 35.82
N SER A 603 37.83 40.52 35.64
CA SER A 603 38.56 41.61 36.28
C SER A 603 37.91 42.11 37.58
N VAL A 604 36.75 41.56 37.96
CA VAL A 604 35.95 42.02 39.10
C VAL A 604 35.98 40.96 40.21
N SER A 605 35.95 41.40 41.48
CA SER A 605 35.94 40.48 42.63
C SER A 605 34.75 39.50 42.58
N PRO A 606 34.98 38.19 42.85
CA PRO A 606 33.94 37.17 42.93
C PRO A 606 32.81 37.47 43.94
N ASP A 607 33.10 38.25 44.98
CA ASP A 607 32.14 38.60 46.04
C ASP A 607 31.23 39.79 45.65
N SER A 608 31.41 40.35 44.44
CA SER A 608 30.65 41.51 43.99
C SER A 608 29.32 41.12 43.34
N ALA A 609 28.30 41.97 43.52
CA ALA A 609 27.03 41.81 42.81
C ALA A 609 27.19 41.83 41.27
N ALA A 610 28.18 42.57 40.76
CA ALA A 610 28.49 42.63 39.33
C ALA A 610 29.00 41.28 38.79
N TYR A 611 29.84 40.57 39.55
CA TYR A 611 30.30 39.23 39.19
C TYR A 611 29.14 38.25 39.10
N HIS A 612 28.30 38.17 40.14
CA HIS A 612 27.15 37.26 40.15
C HIS A 612 26.13 37.58 39.04
N THR A 613 25.88 38.87 38.77
CA THR A 613 24.97 39.30 37.70
C THR A 613 25.51 38.91 36.32
N GLY A 614 26.81 39.12 36.08
CA GLY A 614 27.44 38.75 34.81
C GLY A 614 27.49 37.23 34.61
N MET A 615 27.81 36.45 35.64
CA MET A 615 27.75 34.98 35.58
C MET A 615 26.34 34.47 35.27
N TYR A 616 25.32 35.03 35.93
CA TYR A 616 23.92 34.70 35.64
C TYR A 616 23.53 35.02 34.19
N ASN A 617 23.98 36.17 33.67
CA ASN A 617 23.73 36.54 32.28
C ASN A 617 24.39 35.56 31.30
N ILE A 618 25.62 35.13 31.55
CA ILE A 618 26.30 34.12 30.72
C ILE A 618 25.55 32.80 30.71
N HIS A 619 25.07 32.34 31.87
CA HIS A 619 24.30 31.10 31.96
C HIS A 619 22.95 31.20 31.23
N MET A 620 22.30 32.37 31.25
CA MET A 620 21.07 32.61 30.49
C MET A 620 21.32 32.73 28.99
N MET A 621 22.37 33.42 28.56
CA MET A 621 22.73 33.55 27.15
C MET A 621 23.18 32.22 26.54
N SER A 622 23.90 31.39 27.29
CA SER A 622 24.28 30.05 26.81
C SER A 622 23.05 29.18 26.52
N ASP A 623 21.99 29.29 27.31
CA ASP A 623 20.70 28.62 27.06
C ASP A 623 20.01 29.13 25.78
N VAL A 624 20.09 30.44 25.50
CA VAL A 624 19.60 31.03 24.23
C VAL A 624 20.40 30.49 23.04
N VAL A 625 21.72 30.49 23.11
CA VAL A 625 22.59 29.96 22.04
C VAL A 625 22.35 28.47 21.82
N ILE A 626 22.19 27.67 22.89
CA ILE A 626 21.83 26.25 22.78
C ILE A 626 20.53 26.07 22.01
N ARG A 627 19.49 26.87 22.30
CA ARG A 627 18.22 26.82 21.55
C ARG A 627 18.40 27.19 20.09
N ASN A 628 19.14 28.25 19.78
CA ASN A 628 19.40 28.68 18.41
C ASN A 628 20.15 27.60 17.60
N ILE A 629 21.15 26.94 18.21
CA ILE A 629 21.83 25.81 17.57
C ILE A 629 20.86 24.64 17.33
N ILE A 630 20.00 24.30 18.30
CA ILE A 630 18.97 23.26 18.15
C ILE A 630 18.00 23.60 17.01
N ASP A 631 17.61 24.86 16.87
CA ASP A 631 16.72 25.34 15.81
C ASP A 631 17.36 25.23 14.42
N ALA A 632 18.68 25.43 14.33
CA ALA A 632 19.45 25.38 13.09
C ALA A 632 19.78 23.94 12.64
N THR A 633 20.01 23.02 13.59
CA THR A 633 20.46 21.64 13.31
C THR A 633 19.63 20.88 12.26
N PRO A 634 18.27 20.87 12.28
CA PRO A 634 17.48 20.13 11.28
C PRO A 634 17.74 20.56 9.84
N TYR A 635 18.13 21.83 9.63
CA TYR A 635 18.36 22.40 8.31
C TYR A 635 19.74 22.11 7.76
N MET A 636 20.68 21.80 8.64
CA MET A 636 21.99 21.28 8.25
C MET A 636 21.85 19.93 7.53
N TYR A 637 20.86 19.10 7.90
CA TYR A 637 20.55 17.86 7.20
C TYR A 637 19.83 18.09 5.85
N VAL A 638 18.99 19.12 5.76
CA VAL A 638 18.12 19.41 4.60
C VAL A 638 18.67 20.62 3.81
N SER A 639 19.99 20.65 3.62
CA SER A 639 20.63 21.70 2.81
C SER A 639 20.20 21.60 1.34
N VAL A 640 20.23 22.71 0.61
CA VAL A 640 19.94 22.72 -0.84
C VAL A 640 20.88 21.79 -1.59
N SER A 641 22.15 21.74 -1.17
CA SER A 641 23.15 20.81 -1.70
C SER A 641 22.70 19.36 -1.54
N ASN A 642 22.20 18.97 -0.36
CA ASN A 642 21.80 17.59 -0.06
C ASN A 642 20.53 17.20 -0.79
N ILE A 643 19.59 18.13 -0.93
CA ILE A 643 18.39 17.91 -1.73
C ILE A 643 18.79 17.67 -3.19
N LEU A 644 19.65 18.53 -3.76
CA LEU A 644 20.13 18.39 -5.14
C LEU A 644 20.91 17.10 -5.33
N PHE A 645 21.83 16.80 -4.42
CA PHE A 645 22.65 15.59 -4.47
C PHE A 645 21.79 14.34 -4.32
N GLY A 646 20.83 14.33 -3.40
CA GLY A 646 19.84 13.27 -3.25
C GLY A 646 18.97 13.09 -4.49
N CYS A 647 18.51 14.18 -5.11
CA CYS A 647 17.78 14.13 -6.38
C CYS A 647 18.63 13.56 -7.52
N ILE A 648 19.89 13.99 -7.65
CA ILE A 648 20.84 13.47 -8.64
C ILE A 648 21.08 11.98 -8.38
N TRP A 649 21.27 11.56 -7.14
CA TRP A 649 21.45 10.16 -6.74
C TRP A 649 20.26 9.30 -7.12
N ILE A 650 19.05 9.75 -6.81
CA ILE A 650 17.81 9.09 -7.19
C ILE A 650 17.71 9.02 -8.72
N ALA A 651 18.05 10.11 -9.43
CA ALA A 651 18.04 10.15 -10.88
C ALA A 651 19.06 9.21 -11.53
N VAL A 652 20.27 9.09 -10.97
CA VAL A 652 21.32 8.14 -11.42
C VAL A 652 20.84 6.71 -11.23
N ILE A 653 20.30 6.37 -10.05
CA ILE A 653 19.76 5.04 -9.77
C ILE A 653 18.61 4.71 -10.74
N ILE A 654 17.67 5.64 -10.93
CA ILE A 654 16.57 5.51 -11.90
C ILE A 654 17.13 5.37 -13.33
N GLY A 655 18.16 6.13 -13.70
CA GLY A 655 18.82 6.10 -15.00
C GLY A 655 19.46 4.75 -15.30
N ILE A 656 20.26 4.22 -14.37
CA ILE A 656 20.83 2.86 -14.44
C ILE A 656 19.69 1.84 -14.64
N PHE A 657 18.60 1.98 -13.88
CA PHE A 657 17.45 1.10 -14.01
C PHE A 657 16.69 1.24 -15.32
N ALA A 658 16.60 2.44 -15.90
CA ALA A 658 15.99 2.69 -17.19
C ALA A 658 16.82 2.09 -18.33
N VAL A 659 18.15 2.22 -18.26
CA VAL A 659 19.08 1.59 -19.21
C VAL A 659 18.98 0.07 -19.16
N LEU A 660 18.95 -0.52 -17.94
CA LEU A 660 18.74 -1.96 -17.77
C LEU A 660 17.40 -2.42 -18.35
N LYS A 661 16.33 -1.65 -18.15
CA LYS A 661 15.01 -1.96 -18.71
C LYS A 661 15.04 -1.90 -20.23
N LYS A 662 15.55 -0.82 -20.82
CA LYS A 662 15.66 -0.64 -22.27
C LYS A 662 16.49 -1.74 -22.93
N LYS A 663 17.58 -2.17 -22.28
CA LYS A 663 18.43 -3.26 -22.79
C LYS A 663 17.73 -4.62 -22.71
N ARG A 664 16.98 -4.90 -21.63
CA ARG A 664 16.16 -6.10 -21.50
C ARG A 664 15.04 -6.14 -22.55
N ASP A 665 14.33 -5.02 -22.71
CA ASP A 665 13.23 -4.92 -23.67
C ASP A 665 13.76 -5.05 -25.12
N ARG A 666 14.98 -4.55 -25.42
CA ARG A 666 15.70 -4.80 -26.69
C ARG A 666 16.06 -6.28 -26.89
N LEU A 667 16.57 -6.96 -25.85
CA LEU A 667 16.89 -8.39 -25.93
C LEU A 667 15.63 -9.22 -26.20
N GLN A 668 14.53 -8.91 -25.53
CA GLN A 668 13.24 -9.56 -25.77
C GLN A 668 12.69 -9.27 -27.18
N SER A 669 12.90 -8.08 -27.74
CA SER A 669 12.51 -7.82 -29.14
C SER A 669 13.36 -8.57 -30.16
N PHE A 670 14.64 -8.84 -29.87
CA PHE A 670 15.51 -9.65 -30.74
C PHE A 670 15.10 -11.13 -30.74
N GLU A 671 14.70 -11.67 -29.59
CA GLU A 671 14.19 -13.05 -29.45
C GLU A 671 12.81 -13.27 -30.10
N ILE A 672 12.06 -12.21 -30.39
CA ILE A 672 10.75 -12.27 -31.08
C ILE A 672 10.91 -12.08 -32.59
N SER A 673 12.05 -11.55 -33.06
CA SER A 673 12.34 -11.30 -34.47
C SER A 673 13.16 -12.39 -35.18
N GLU A 674 13.74 -13.33 -34.42
CA GLU A 674 14.26 -14.62 -34.88
C GLU A 674 13.18 -15.70 -34.68
#